data_AF-A0A542DUC0-F1
#
_entry.id   AF-A0A542DUC0-F1
#
_cell.length_a   1.000
_cell.length_b   1.000
_cell.length_c   1.000
_cell.angle_alpha   90.00
_cell.angle_beta   90.00
_cell.angle_gamma   90.00
#
_symmetry.space_group_name_H-M   'P 1'
#
loop_
_entity.id
_entity.type
_entity.pdbx_description
1 polymer ?
#
loop_
_entity_poly.entity_id
_entity_poly.type
_entity_poly.pdbx_seq_one_letter_code
_entity_poly.pdbx_strand_id
1 'polypeptide(L)'
;MVYLHELVTALAAPWVVLSPRSGQLTGSGAAGVYARDRRILSRLSVTVDGREPVPVHVDEQDAATHQYVAMLEGLGDAGHDATVMLYRTRTVESDGLTERITLVNRSRAAIECRLDVALGTDLAGTAAVRSGAAAALPELAPLPDGPGRIRWESNDTRVVVTADPSISATPRVEPGEEFTLTLHVTAEFPKSTTDFSIEPPAERTPYDVTLTCDDKRVERWLERSLQDVSALQLASGNDRYLGAGPPWYLTLFGRDSLISSGMLIPVDPALAAGTLRALAAHQGTRVDADSAEQPGKIPHELRAEVADHGAGLVLPPVYYGTHDATQLWIMTLHKAWRWGMPADEVRELLPNLRSALTWMKEYADPDGDGFLEYIDESGHGLANQGWKDSADAVQWPDGTLATAPIALCEVQGYAYAAAVRGAELLEAYGESGDEWRTWAAALQERFRAAFWVDGHPAIALDGAKNPVAGRASNMGHLLGTGLLDADEEATVADVLAGADLNSGFGLRTLSTAMTRFNPLGYHTGSVWPHDTAMTIQGLYAAGHADVAASYVDGLVRAAEAFDYRLPELYGGRGTAEESTPTPYPLSCRPQAWAAASAVAVLVAALGLEPDVPGGALVVEPALPWQRIELERLRVGPDLVSVRVVDGEATVVRAH
;
A
#
# COMPACT_ATOMS: atom_id res chain seq x y z
N MET A 1 5.61 -24.67 -2.47
CA MET A 1 4.52 -23.69 -2.22
C MET A 1 5.01 -22.41 -2.86
N VAL A 2 4.23 -21.83 -3.77
CA VAL A 2 4.61 -20.57 -4.43
C VAL A 2 4.31 -19.45 -3.44
N TYR A 3 5.34 -18.63 -3.15
CA TYR A 3 5.18 -17.48 -2.25
C TYR A 3 4.60 -16.28 -3.00
N LEU A 4 4.06 -15.30 -2.27
CA LEU A 4 3.35 -14.16 -2.88
C LEU A 4 4.25 -13.38 -3.85
N HIS A 5 5.53 -13.22 -3.52
CA HIS A 5 6.49 -12.51 -4.38
C HIS A 5 6.74 -13.16 -5.76
N GLU A 6 6.43 -14.46 -5.93
CA GLU A 6 6.57 -15.16 -7.21
C GLU A 6 5.28 -15.08 -8.06
N LEU A 7 4.19 -14.59 -7.47
CA LEU A 7 2.90 -14.48 -8.14
C LEU A 7 2.80 -13.16 -8.91
N VAL A 8 2.01 -13.23 -9.99
CA VAL A 8 1.62 -12.13 -10.83
C VAL A 8 0.21 -11.70 -10.42
N THR A 9 0.02 -10.40 -10.21
CA THR A 9 -1.20 -9.82 -9.65
C THR A 9 -1.96 -9.03 -10.71
N ALA A 10 -3.12 -9.53 -11.14
CA ALA A 10 -4.10 -8.76 -11.89
C ALA A 10 -5.19 -8.29 -10.93
N LEU A 11 -5.58 -7.01 -10.95
CA LEU A 11 -6.54 -6.46 -9.99
C LEU A 11 -7.41 -5.34 -10.57
N ALA A 12 -8.64 -5.28 -10.05
CA ALA A 12 -9.52 -4.13 -10.08
C ALA A 12 -10.33 -4.17 -8.77
N ALA A 13 -9.81 -3.50 -7.73
CA ALA A 13 -10.27 -3.69 -6.34
C ALA A 13 -11.80 -3.47 -6.18
N PRO A 14 -12.56 -4.41 -5.61
CA PRO A 14 -12.10 -5.39 -4.64
C PRO A 14 -11.64 -6.73 -5.22
N TRP A 15 -11.66 -6.92 -6.53
CA TRP A 15 -11.26 -8.18 -7.15
C TRP A 15 -9.76 -8.22 -7.45
N VAL A 16 -9.13 -9.36 -7.14
CA VAL A 16 -7.72 -9.61 -7.43
C VAL A 16 -7.51 -11.08 -7.80
N VAL A 17 -6.61 -11.32 -8.75
CA VAL A 17 -6.18 -12.67 -9.12
C VAL A 17 -4.68 -12.78 -8.95
N LEU A 18 -4.26 -13.71 -8.10
CA LEU A 18 -2.87 -14.04 -7.85
C LEU A 18 -2.53 -15.33 -8.57
N SER A 19 -1.60 -15.22 -9.52
CA SER A 19 -1.33 -16.29 -10.49
C SER A 19 0.16 -16.62 -10.53
N PRO A 20 0.56 -17.90 -10.55
CA PRO A 20 1.89 -18.24 -11.02
C PRO A 20 2.10 -17.70 -12.43
N ARG A 21 3.35 -17.51 -12.88
CA ARG A 21 3.63 -17.04 -14.25
C ARG A 21 3.10 -17.98 -15.35
N SER A 22 2.69 -19.20 -15.00
CA SER A 22 1.99 -20.13 -15.91
C SER A 22 0.50 -19.84 -16.10
N GLY A 23 -0.10 -18.99 -15.26
CA GLY A 23 -1.54 -18.72 -15.21
C GLY A 23 -2.38 -19.84 -14.59
N GLN A 24 -1.77 -20.98 -14.22
CA GLN A 24 -2.43 -22.15 -13.64
C GLN A 24 -2.69 -21.93 -12.15
N LEU A 25 -3.96 -21.80 -11.75
CA LEU A 25 -4.34 -21.77 -10.33
C LEU A 25 -4.63 -23.21 -9.89
N THR A 26 -3.75 -23.79 -9.07
CA THR A 26 -3.77 -25.23 -8.73
C THR A 26 -4.40 -25.55 -7.38
N GLY A 27 -4.91 -24.55 -6.64
CA GLY A 27 -5.46 -24.74 -5.30
C GLY A 27 -4.42 -24.74 -4.17
N SER A 28 -3.21 -24.24 -4.41
CA SER A 28 -2.13 -24.26 -3.42
C SER A 28 -1.59 -22.86 -3.08
N GLY A 29 -1.17 -22.69 -1.83
CA GLY A 29 -0.61 -21.42 -1.33
C GLY A 29 -1.57 -20.25 -1.46
N ALA A 30 -1.03 -19.09 -1.83
CA ALA A 30 -1.75 -17.83 -2.02
C ALA A 30 -2.28 -17.62 -3.45
N ALA A 31 -2.12 -18.59 -4.36
CA ALA A 31 -2.72 -18.48 -5.69
C ALA A 31 -4.24 -18.61 -5.60
N GLY A 32 -4.95 -17.79 -6.38
CA GLY A 32 -6.41 -17.77 -6.37
C GLY A 32 -7.03 -16.49 -6.92
N VAL A 33 -8.34 -16.52 -7.07
CA VAL A 33 -9.20 -15.35 -7.30
C VAL A 33 -9.74 -14.92 -5.94
N TYR A 34 -9.60 -13.64 -5.59
CA TYR A 34 -10.04 -13.08 -4.32
C TYR A 34 -10.96 -11.88 -4.55
N ALA A 35 -11.89 -11.70 -3.63
CA ALA A 35 -12.68 -10.49 -3.50
C ALA A 35 -13.25 -10.39 -2.08
N ARG A 36 -13.28 -9.17 -1.53
CA ARG A 36 -13.84 -8.86 -0.20
C ARG A 36 -13.40 -9.85 0.90
N ASP A 37 -12.09 -9.99 1.07
CA ASP A 37 -11.46 -10.89 2.04
C ASP A 37 -11.75 -12.40 1.89
N ARG A 38 -12.27 -12.83 0.74
CA ARG A 38 -12.53 -14.25 0.44
C ARG A 38 -11.76 -14.72 -0.78
N ARG A 39 -11.24 -15.95 -0.74
CA ARG A 39 -10.74 -16.68 -1.93
C ARG A 39 -11.92 -17.28 -2.70
N ILE A 40 -12.39 -16.53 -3.69
CA ILE A 40 -13.53 -16.87 -4.58
C ILE A 40 -13.28 -18.18 -5.33
N LEU A 41 -12.09 -18.33 -5.92
CA LEU A 41 -11.63 -19.58 -6.55
C LEU A 41 -10.22 -19.89 -6.08
N SER A 42 -9.99 -21.12 -5.65
CA SER A 42 -8.66 -21.64 -5.35
C SER A 42 -8.04 -22.34 -6.57
N ARG A 43 -8.88 -22.92 -7.45
CA ARG A 43 -8.46 -23.64 -8.65
C ARG A 43 -9.14 -23.08 -9.90
N LEU A 44 -8.32 -22.82 -10.92
CA LEU A 44 -8.66 -22.44 -12.29
C LEU A 44 -7.47 -22.86 -13.15
N SER A 45 -7.52 -24.11 -13.60
CA SER A 45 -6.44 -24.74 -14.36
C SER A 45 -6.96 -25.31 -15.67
N VAL A 46 -6.11 -25.30 -16.69
CA VAL A 46 -6.43 -25.67 -18.06
C VAL A 46 -5.54 -26.81 -18.49
N THR A 47 -6.13 -27.86 -19.06
CA THR A 47 -5.42 -28.98 -19.68
C THR A 47 -5.90 -29.21 -21.10
N VAL A 48 -5.01 -29.70 -21.96
CA VAL A 48 -5.32 -30.15 -23.33
C VAL A 48 -4.90 -31.61 -23.44
N ASP A 49 -5.83 -32.49 -23.82
CA ASP A 49 -5.68 -33.96 -23.82
C ASP A 49 -5.14 -34.50 -22.49
N GLY A 50 -5.59 -33.90 -21.38
CA GLY A 50 -5.18 -34.25 -20.02
C GLY A 50 -3.75 -33.84 -19.64
N ARG A 51 -3.09 -33.00 -20.45
CA ARG A 51 -1.75 -32.46 -20.16
C ARG A 51 -1.80 -30.96 -19.90
N GLU A 52 -0.98 -30.49 -18.97
CA GLU A 52 -0.82 -29.07 -18.74
C GLU A 52 -0.04 -28.42 -19.91
N PRO A 53 -0.50 -27.28 -20.44
CA PRO A 53 0.26 -26.49 -21.41
C PRO A 53 1.61 -26.05 -20.84
N VAL A 54 2.67 -26.06 -21.65
CA VAL A 54 3.99 -25.60 -21.22
C VAL A 54 4.03 -24.07 -21.24
N PRO A 55 4.20 -23.40 -20.09
CA PRO A 55 4.18 -21.94 -20.02
C PRO A 55 5.41 -21.33 -20.70
N VAL A 56 5.20 -20.27 -21.48
CA VAL A 56 6.25 -19.56 -22.23
C VAL A 56 6.44 -18.14 -21.71
N HIS A 57 5.34 -17.41 -21.52
CA HIS A 57 5.39 -15.99 -21.18
C HIS A 57 4.11 -15.54 -20.47
N VAL A 58 4.23 -14.46 -19.69
CA VAL A 58 3.11 -13.68 -19.18
C VAL A 58 3.36 -12.22 -19.53
N ASP A 59 2.41 -11.63 -20.23
CA ASP A 59 2.35 -10.22 -20.61
C ASP A 59 1.37 -9.50 -19.67
N GLU A 60 1.88 -8.57 -18.86
CA GLU A 60 1.11 -7.77 -17.90
C GLU A 60 0.71 -6.42 -18.54
N GLN A 61 -0.24 -6.46 -19.48
CA GLN A 61 -0.62 -5.33 -20.35
C GLN A 61 -0.98 -4.08 -19.56
N ASP A 62 -1.76 -4.26 -18.49
CA ASP A 62 -2.09 -3.24 -17.51
C ASP A 62 -2.31 -3.91 -16.13
N ALA A 63 -2.76 -3.14 -15.13
CA ALA A 63 -2.97 -3.66 -13.79
C ALA A 63 -4.08 -4.73 -13.68
N ALA A 64 -5.03 -4.78 -14.61
CA ALA A 64 -6.22 -5.63 -14.58
C ALA A 64 -6.23 -6.74 -15.66
N THR A 65 -5.51 -6.55 -16.76
CA THR A 65 -5.53 -7.43 -17.94
C THR A 65 -4.16 -8.06 -18.20
N HIS A 66 -4.06 -9.37 -18.05
CA HIS A 66 -2.84 -10.12 -18.31
C HIS A 66 -3.07 -11.21 -19.37
N GLN A 67 -2.06 -11.46 -20.22
CA GLN A 67 -2.07 -12.55 -21.19
C GLN A 67 -0.99 -13.59 -20.87
N TYR A 68 -1.40 -14.83 -20.63
CA TYR A 68 -0.51 -15.97 -20.44
C TYR A 68 -0.39 -16.73 -21.76
N VAL A 69 0.84 -17.01 -22.17
CA VAL A 69 1.17 -17.71 -23.40
C VAL A 69 1.78 -19.06 -23.06
N ALA A 70 1.23 -20.12 -23.64
CA ALA A 70 1.72 -21.48 -23.48
C ALA A 70 1.77 -22.23 -24.81
N MET A 71 2.66 -23.20 -24.89
CA MET A 71 2.77 -24.12 -26.03
C MET A 71 2.18 -25.48 -25.70
N LEU A 72 1.69 -26.18 -26.72
CA LEU A 72 1.12 -27.53 -26.58
C LEU A 72 2.00 -28.56 -27.27
N GLU A 73 2.75 -29.31 -26.47
CA GLU A 73 3.66 -30.35 -26.97
C GLU A 73 2.89 -31.58 -27.48
N GLY A 74 3.32 -32.09 -28.63
CA GLY A 74 2.74 -33.29 -29.24
C GLY A 74 1.40 -33.09 -29.93
N LEU A 75 0.95 -31.84 -30.12
CA LEU A 75 -0.22 -31.47 -30.91
C LEU A 75 0.20 -30.62 -32.12
N GLY A 76 -0.37 -30.90 -33.29
CA GLY A 76 0.01 -30.25 -34.56
C GLY A 76 1.14 -30.98 -35.31
N ASP A 77 2.02 -30.23 -35.96
CA ASP A 77 3.11 -30.77 -36.78
C ASP A 77 4.22 -31.42 -35.92
N ALA A 78 4.84 -32.49 -36.42
CA ALA A 78 6.05 -33.04 -35.83
C ALA A 78 7.26 -32.15 -36.17
N GLY A 79 7.88 -31.52 -35.17
CA GLY A 79 9.00 -30.61 -35.37
C GLY A 79 9.58 -30.09 -34.05
N HIS A 80 10.58 -29.22 -34.15
CA HIS A 80 11.17 -28.53 -33.00
C HIS A 80 10.27 -27.38 -32.50
N ASP A 81 9.63 -26.66 -33.42
CA ASP A 81 8.77 -25.52 -33.11
C ASP A 81 7.35 -26.00 -32.80
N ALA A 82 6.78 -25.53 -31.69
CA ALA A 82 5.38 -25.77 -31.37
C ALA A 82 4.49 -25.06 -32.40
N THR A 83 3.58 -25.82 -33.03
CA THR A 83 2.65 -25.29 -34.04
C THR A 83 1.24 -25.06 -33.50
N VAL A 84 1.00 -25.38 -32.23
CA VAL A 84 -0.25 -25.11 -31.53
C VAL A 84 0.05 -24.40 -30.23
N MET A 85 -0.60 -23.26 -30.06
CA MET A 85 -0.42 -22.35 -28.93
C MET A 85 -1.73 -22.21 -28.16
N LEU A 86 -1.60 -21.98 -26.86
CA LEU A 86 -2.70 -21.62 -25.98
C LEU A 86 -2.45 -20.22 -25.42
N TYR A 87 -3.38 -19.31 -25.67
CA TYR A 87 -3.39 -17.96 -25.10
C TYR A 87 -4.49 -17.89 -24.05
N ARG A 88 -4.17 -17.38 -22.86
CA ARG A 88 -5.14 -17.12 -21.80
C ARG A 88 -5.13 -15.64 -21.48
N THR A 89 -6.19 -14.93 -21.85
CA THR A 89 -6.36 -13.53 -21.47
C THR A 89 -7.25 -13.46 -20.24
N ARG A 90 -6.71 -12.91 -19.16
CA ARG A 90 -7.39 -12.71 -17.88
C ARG A 90 -7.67 -11.23 -17.71
N THR A 91 -8.93 -10.86 -17.51
CA THR A 91 -9.35 -9.48 -17.25
C THR A 91 -10.13 -9.43 -15.94
N VAL A 92 -9.66 -8.61 -15.01
CA VAL A 92 -10.30 -8.39 -13.70
C VAL A 92 -11.13 -7.12 -13.75
N GLU A 93 -12.36 -7.19 -13.27
CA GLU A 93 -13.32 -6.09 -13.22
C GLU A 93 -13.77 -5.86 -11.77
N SER A 94 -14.41 -4.72 -11.49
CA SER A 94 -14.84 -4.36 -10.13
C SER A 94 -15.86 -5.33 -9.51
N ASP A 95 -16.52 -6.14 -10.33
CA ASP A 95 -17.59 -7.07 -9.96
C ASP A 95 -17.31 -8.52 -10.38
N GLY A 96 -16.13 -8.82 -10.92
CA GLY A 96 -15.84 -10.16 -11.40
C GLY A 96 -14.52 -10.36 -12.13
N LEU A 97 -14.45 -11.50 -12.81
CA LEU A 97 -13.31 -11.93 -13.60
C LEU A 97 -13.80 -12.53 -14.92
N THR A 98 -13.18 -12.13 -16.02
CA THR A 98 -13.33 -12.78 -17.32
C THR A 98 -12.03 -13.49 -17.71
N GLU A 99 -12.09 -14.79 -17.98
CA GLU A 99 -10.97 -15.60 -18.49
C GLU A 99 -11.30 -16.08 -19.91
N ARG A 100 -10.49 -15.70 -20.89
CA ARG A 100 -10.60 -16.15 -22.28
C ARG A 100 -9.45 -17.08 -22.62
N ILE A 101 -9.77 -18.31 -22.98
CA ILE A 101 -8.82 -19.38 -23.31
C ILE A 101 -8.93 -19.65 -24.81
N THR A 102 -7.89 -19.29 -25.56
CA THR A 102 -7.86 -19.37 -27.03
C THR A 102 -6.79 -20.36 -27.49
N LEU A 103 -7.23 -21.42 -28.16
CA LEU A 103 -6.39 -22.40 -28.83
C LEU A 103 -6.17 -21.96 -30.28
N VAL A 104 -4.91 -21.81 -30.69
CA VAL A 104 -4.55 -21.35 -32.04
C VAL A 104 -3.78 -22.43 -32.78
N ASN A 105 -4.31 -22.88 -33.94
CA ASN A 105 -3.67 -23.89 -34.76
C ASN A 105 -2.87 -23.23 -35.91
N ARG A 106 -1.54 -23.36 -35.87
CA ARG A 106 -0.62 -22.96 -36.94
C ARG A 106 0.06 -24.15 -37.62
N SER A 107 -0.40 -25.37 -37.36
CA SER A 107 0.07 -26.59 -38.03
C SER A 107 -0.48 -26.71 -39.45
N ARG A 108 -0.01 -27.71 -40.20
CA ARG A 108 -0.46 -27.95 -41.59
C ARG A 108 -1.78 -28.72 -41.68
N ALA A 109 -2.28 -29.26 -40.57
CA ALA A 109 -3.47 -30.10 -40.53
C ALA A 109 -4.46 -29.64 -39.46
N ALA A 110 -5.72 -30.07 -39.60
CA ALA A 110 -6.69 -29.89 -38.53
C ALA A 110 -6.24 -30.63 -37.27
N ILE A 111 -6.40 -29.99 -36.12
CA ILE A 111 -6.22 -30.64 -34.81
C ILE A 111 -7.58 -30.92 -34.20
N GLU A 112 -7.67 -32.02 -33.46
CA GLU A 112 -8.81 -32.35 -32.61
C GLU A 112 -8.24 -32.74 -31.26
N CYS A 113 -8.65 -32.02 -30.22
CA CYS A 113 -8.15 -32.22 -28.87
C CYS A 113 -9.24 -31.94 -27.86
N ARG A 114 -9.08 -32.44 -26.64
CA ARG A 114 -9.97 -32.14 -25.51
C ARG A 114 -9.38 -31.02 -24.67
N LEU A 115 -10.09 -29.90 -24.57
CA LEU A 115 -9.78 -28.77 -23.68
C LEU A 115 -10.65 -28.88 -22.42
N ASP A 116 -10.02 -29.08 -21.26
CA ASP A 116 -10.70 -29.13 -19.97
C ASP A 116 -10.24 -28.00 -19.05
N VAL A 117 -11.20 -27.34 -18.40
CA VAL A 117 -10.98 -26.37 -17.33
C VAL A 117 -11.41 -26.97 -16.00
N ALA A 118 -10.46 -27.15 -15.08
CA ALA A 118 -10.74 -27.55 -13.71
C ALA A 118 -10.92 -26.32 -12.82
N LEU A 119 -12.10 -26.20 -12.22
CA LEU A 119 -12.48 -25.15 -11.28
C LEU A 119 -12.62 -25.74 -9.87
N GLY A 120 -12.37 -24.94 -8.85
CA GLY A 120 -12.51 -25.34 -7.44
C GLY A 120 -12.38 -24.16 -6.49
N THR A 121 -12.99 -24.29 -5.31
CA THR A 121 -12.95 -23.26 -4.27
C THR A 121 -13.04 -23.87 -2.88
N ASP A 122 -12.48 -23.15 -1.92
CA ASP A 122 -12.62 -23.37 -0.49
C ASP A 122 -13.36 -22.22 0.21
N LEU A 123 -13.62 -21.10 -0.49
CA LEU A 123 -14.16 -19.85 0.05
C LEU A 123 -13.47 -19.39 1.34
N ALA A 124 -12.18 -19.69 1.47
CA ALA A 124 -11.39 -19.39 2.65
C ALA A 124 -11.25 -17.87 2.84
N GLY A 125 -11.26 -17.42 4.10
CA GLY A 125 -10.88 -16.05 4.43
C GLY A 125 -9.40 -15.78 4.15
N THR A 126 -9.05 -14.56 3.77
CA THR A 126 -7.66 -14.16 3.47
C THR A 126 -6.70 -14.44 4.62
N ALA A 127 -7.14 -14.25 5.87
CA ALA A 127 -6.32 -14.55 7.05
C ALA A 127 -6.00 -16.06 7.20
N ALA A 128 -6.96 -16.94 6.90
CA ALA A 128 -6.74 -18.39 6.88
C ALA A 128 -5.80 -18.81 5.74
N VAL A 129 -5.87 -18.15 4.58
CA VAL A 129 -4.92 -18.39 3.48
C VAL A 129 -3.52 -17.94 3.87
N ARG A 130 -3.39 -16.74 4.46
CA ARG A 130 -2.11 -16.15 4.87
C ARG A 130 -1.39 -17.00 5.92
N SER A 131 -2.11 -17.53 6.91
CA SER A 131 -1.55 -18.40 7.96
C SER A 131 -1.31 -19.85 7.49
N GLY A 132 -1.78 -20.22 6.30
CA GLY A 132 -1.75 -21.58 5.78
C GLY A 132 -2.86 -22.50 6.31
N ALA A 133 -3.69 -22.03 7.23
CA ALA A 133 -4.82 -22.77 7.79
C ALA A 133 -5.85 -23.21 6.72
N ALA A 134 -5.96 -22.45 5.63
CA ALA A 134 -6.85 -22.79 4.50
C ALA A 134 -6.52 -24.16 3.88
N ALA A 135 -5.29 -24.65 3.98
CA ALA A 135 -4.91 -25.98 3.46
C ALA A 135 -5.62 -27.14 4.16
N ALA A 136 -6.18 -26.91 5.37
CA ALA A 136 -6.97 -27.90 6.10
C ALA A 136 -8.48 -27.81 5.80
N LEU A 137 -8.93 -26.80 5.05
CA LEU A 137 -10.34 -26.66 4.67
C LEU A 137 -10.68 -27.64 3.53
N PRO A 138 -11.85 -28.30 3.57
CA PRO A 138 -12.29 -29.15 2.48
C PRO A 138 -12.63 -28.31 1.24
N GLU A 139 -12.28 -28.82 0.05
CA GLU A 139 -12.78 -28.23 -1.20
C GLU A 139 -14.32 -28.35 -1.25
N LEU A 140 -15.00 -27.27 -1.63
CA LEU A 140 -16.46 -27.24 -1.71
C LEU A 140 -16.94 -27.95 -2.98
N ALA A 141 -17.94 -28.83 -2.81
CA ALA A 141 -18.57 -29.50 -3.94
C ALA A 141 -19.35 -28.50 -4.82
N PRO A 142 -19.19 -28.55 -6.15
CA PRO A 142 -19.94 -27.68 -7.05
C PRO A 142 -21.44 -28.05 -7.06
N LEU A 143 -22.28 -27.02 -7.09
CA LEU A 143 -23.72 -27.11 -7.28
C LEU A 143 -24.06 -26.77 -8.74
N PRO A 144 -24.90 -27.56 -9.43
CA PRO A 144 -25.38 -27.23 -10.76
C PRO A 144 -26.21 -25.93 -10.74
N ASP A 145 -26.02 -25.02 -11.72
CA ASP A 145 -26.79 -23.77 -11.86
C ASP A 145 -27.28 -23.54 -13.30
N GLY A 146 -27.66 -24.62 -13.99
CA GLY A 146 -28.09 -24.60 -15.39
C GLY A 146 -26.96 -24.92 -16.39
N PRO A 147 -27.25 -24.97 -17.70
CA PRO A 147 -26.27 -25.28 -18.73
C PRO A 147 -25.09 -24.31 -18.71
N GLY A 148 -23.86 -24.83 -18.70
CA GLY A 148 -22.63 -24.03 -18.70
C GLY A 148 -22.35 -23.27 -17.40
N ARG A 149 -23.14 -23.47 -16.33
CA ARG A 149 -23.04 -22.71 -15.09
C ARG A 149 -22.77 -23.61 -13.89
N ILE A 150 -21.76 -23.24 -13.11
CA ILE A 150 -21.36 -23.92 -11.88
C ILE A 150 -21.42 -22.92 -10.73
N ARG A 151 -21.89 -23.37 -9.58
CA ARG A 151 -22.05 -22.54 -8.39
C ARG A 151 -21.44 -23.17 -7.15
N TRP A 152 -20.89 -22.34 -6.28
CA TRP A 152 -20.53 -22.70 -4.91
C TRP A 152 -21.19 -21.74 -3.93
N GLU A 153 -21.42 -22.19 -2.70
CA GLU A 153 -22.03 -21.40 -1.65
C GLU A 153 -21.51 -21.82 -0.28
N SER A 154 -21.08 -20.85 0.53
CA SER A 154 -20.72 -21.05 1.94
C SER A 154 -20.77 -19.71 2.66
N ASN A 155 -21.27 -19.70 3.91
CA ASN A 155 -21.40 -18.49 4.75
C ASN A 155 -22.01 -17.30 3.98
N ASP A 156 -23.14 -17.54 3.30
CA ASP A 156 -23.87 -16.57 2.48
C ASP A 156 -23.06 -15.89 1.36
N THR A 157 -21.85 -16.39 1.06
CA THR A 157 -21.08 -16.04 -0.13
C THR A 157 -21.43 -17.03 -1.23
N ARG A 158 -21.94 -16.52 -2.36
CA ARG A 158 -22.31 -17.32 -3.53
C ARG A 158 -21.40 -16.98 -4.69
N VAL A 159 -20.71 -17.96 -5.25
CA VAL A 159 -19.85 -17.81 -6.43
C VAL A 159 -20.48 -18.52 -7.61
N VAL A 160 -20.52 -17.85 -8.76
CA VAL A 160 -21.03 -18.41 -10.01
C VAL A 160 -19.96 -18.31 -11.09
N VAL A 161 -19.70 -19.41 -11.78
CA VAL A 161 -18.87 -19.44 -12.98
C VAL A 161 -19.75 -19.85 -14.16
N THR A 162 -19.78 -19.01 -15.19
CA THR A 162 -20.46 -19.28 -16.47
C THR A 162 -19.41 -19.54 -17.54
N ALA A 163 -19.53 -20.65 -18.27
CA ALA A 163 -18.61 -21.06 -19.32
C ALA A 163 -19.33 -21.13 -20.67
N ASP A 164 -18.71 -20.56 -21.70
CA ASP A 164 -19.17 -20.60 -23.10
C ASP A 164 -18.03 -21.08 -24.00
N PRO A 165 -18.17 -22.21 -24.72
CA PRO A 165 -19.36 -23.08 -24.80
C PRO A 165 -19.56 -24.00 -23.60
N SER A 166 -18.49 -24.44 -22.93
CA SER A 166 -18.53 -25.23 -21.68
C SER A 166 -17.13 -25.32 -21.08
N ILE A 167 -17.01 -25.80 -19.83
CA ILE A 167 -15.71 -26.06 -19.18
C ILE A 167 -14.95 -27.29 -19.75
N SER A 168 -15.57 -28.06 -20.66
CA SER A 168 -14.97 -29.24 -21.29
C SER A 168 -15.42 -29.30 -22.75
N ALA A 169 -14.53 -28.95 -23.67
CA ALA A 169 -14.82 -28.90 -25.10
C ALA A 169 -13.88 -29.82 -25.90
N THR A 170 -14.35 -30.32 -27.03
CA THR A 170 -13.54 -31.12 -27.97
C THR A 170 -13.49 -30.43 -29.32
N PRO A 171 -12.84 -29.26 -29.43
CA PRO A 171 -12.81 -28.52 -30.68
C PRO A 171 -12.01 -29.26 -31.74
N ARG A 172 -12.52 -29.18 -32.98
CA ARG A 172 -11.72 -29.39 -34.19
C ARG A 172 -11.32 -28.01 -34.71
N VAL A 173 -10.01 -27.74 -34.80
CA VAL A 173 -9.48 -26.43 -35.22
C VAL A 173 -8.71 -26.62 -36.53
N GLU A 174 -9.18 -26.00 -37.62
CA GLU A 174 -8.52 -26.11 -38.93
C GLU A 174 -7.22 -25.28 -38.97
N PRO A 175 -6.31 -25.54 -39.95
CA PRO A 175 -5.09 -24.76 -40.11
C PRO A 175 -5.36 -23.26 -40.24
N GLY A 176 -4.73 -22.48 -39.36
CA GLY A 176 -4.85 -21.02 -39.34
C GLY A 176 -6.03 -20.49 -38.53
N GLU A 177 -6.91 -21.36 -38.03
CA GLU A 177 -8.08 -21.01 -37.22
C GLU A 177 -7.77 -21.05 -35.71
N GLU A 178 -8.75 -20.58 -34.94
CA GLU A 178 -8.71 -20.56 -33.48
C GLU A 178 -10.03 -21.03 -32.88
N PHE A 179 -9.96 -21.57 -31.67
CA PHE A 179 -11.11 -21.91 -30.84
C PHE A 179 -11.00 -21.17 -29.51
N THR A 180 -12.09 -20.56 -29.04
CA THR A 180 -12.12 -19.81 -27.78
C THR A 180 -13.18 -20.36 -26.83
N LEU A 181 -12.78 -20.51 -25.58
CA LEU A 181 -13.63 -20.78 -24.42
C LEU A 181 -13.54 -19.57 -23.48
N THR A 182 -14.69 -19.02 -23.08
CA THR A 182 -14.76 -17.88 -22.15
C THR A 182 -15.39 -18.30 -20.83
N LEU A 183 -14.81 -17.87 -19.71
CA LEU A 183 -15.36 -18.01 -18.36
C LEU A 183 -15.67 -16.61 -17.80
N HIS A 184 -16.84 -16.47 -17.20
CA HIS A 184 -17.20 -15.31 -16.38
C HIS A 184 -17.41 -15.77 -14.93
N VAL A 185 -16.67 -15.18 -14.01
CA VAL A 185 -16.75 -15.45 -12.57
C VAL A 185 -17.36 -14.24 -11.87
N THR A 186 -18.44 -14.45 -11.14
CA THR A 186 -19.10 -13.44 -10.31
C THR A 186 -19.35 -13.98 -8.92
N ALA A 187 -19.52 -13.08 -7.94
CA ALA A 187 -19.84 -13.45 -6.58
C ALA A 187 -20.84 -12.49 -5.93
N GLU A 188 -21.72 -13.04 -5.10
CA GLU A 188 -22.57 -12.33 -4.16
C GLU A 188 -22.01 -12.55 -2.75
N PHE A 189 -22.02 -11.50 -1.93
CA PHE A 189 -21.43 -11.48 -0.59
C PHE A 189 -22.50 -11.22 0.47
N PRO A 190 -22.31 -11.70 1.71
CA PRO A 190 -23.17 -11.33 2.82
C PRO A 190 -23.20 -9.81 3.02
N LYS A 191 -24.30 -9.32 3.59
CA LYS A 191 -24.33 -7.95 4.11
C LYS A 191 -23.34 -7.85 5.27
N SER A 192 -22.60 -6.75 5.31
CA SER A 192 -21.69 -6.48 6.43
C SER A 192 -22.45 -6.47 7.75
N THR A 193 -21.84 -7.02 8.80
CA THR A 193 -22.32 -6.89 10.18
C THR A 193 -21.91 -5.57 10.82
N THR A 194 -21.08 -4.78 10.12
CA THR A 194 -20.68 -3.43 10.49
C THR A 194 -21.30 -2.41 9.53
N ASP A 195 -21.15 -1.12 9.84
CA ASP A 195 -21.54 -0.03 8.93
C ASP A 195 -20.55 0.16 7.76
N PHE A 196 -19.59 -0.76 7.58
CA PHE A 196 -18.54 -0.68 6.55
C PHE A 196 -18.58 -1.90 5.63
N SER A 197 -18.42 -1.69 4.32
CA SER A 197 -18.20 -2.74 3.34
C SER A 197 -17.12 -2.34 2.32
N ILE A 198 -16.44 -3.36 1.78
CA ILE A 198 -15.39 -3.18 0.77
C ILE A 198 -16.08 -3.10 -0.60
N GLU A 199 -16.28 -1.88 -1.08
CA GLU A 199 -16.96 -1.58 -2.35
C GLU A 199 -16.00 -0.96 -3.37
N PRO A 200 -16.18 -1.23 -4.67
CA PRO A 200 -15.50 -0.45 -5.70
C PRO A 200 -16.09 0.97 -5.77
N PRO A 201 -15.32 1.97 -6.26
CA PRO A 201 -15.89 3.27 -6.56
C PRO A 201 -16.86 3.19 -7.74
N ALA A 202 -17.82 4.13 -7.80
CA ALA A 202 -18.76 4.25 -8.92
C ALA A 202 -18.03 4.47 -10.26
N GLU A 203 -16.92 5.22 -10.22
CA GLU A 203 -16.02 5.43 -11.35
C GLU A 203 -14.58 5.37 -10.84
N ARG A 204 -13.72 4.60 -11.51
CA ARG A 204 -12.28 4.63 -11.26
C ARG A 204 -11.69 5.82 -12.00
N THR A 205 -10.93 6.64 -11.29
CA THR A 205 -10.21 7.75 -11.92
C THR A 205 -8.89 7.23 -12.47
N PRO A 206 -8.67 7.25 -13.81
CA PRO A 206 -7.35 7.08 -14.38
C PRO A 206 -6.50 8.32 -14.13
N TYR A 207 -5.18 8.17 -14.10
CA TYR A 207 -4.26 9.28 -13.97
C TYR A 207 -3.64 9.62 -15.33
N ASP A 208 -3.67 10.90 -15.69
CA ASP A 208 -3.20 11.42 -16.97
C ASP A 208 -1.94 12.28 -16.83
N VAL A 209 -1.26 12.17 -15.68
CA VAL A 209 0.02 12.82 -15.39
C VAL A 209 1.11 12.24 -16.29
N THR A 210 1.84 13.12 -16.97
CA THR A 210 2.95 12.73 -17.84
C THR A 210 4.27 13.21 -17.24
N LEU A 211 5.30 12.37 -17.37
CA LEU A 211 6.66 12.66 -16.93
C LEU A 211 7.62 12.49 -18.10
N THR A 212 8.46 13.49 -18.32
CA THR A 212 9.68 13.39 -19.13
C THR A 212 10.89 13.62 -18.24
N CYS A 213 11.82 12.68 -18.22
CA CYS A 213 13.05 12.69 -17.44
C CYS A 213 14.23 12.24 -18.31
N ASP A 214 15.45 12.70 -17.98
CA ASP A 214 16.66 12.15 -18.58
C ASP A 214 16.92 10.68 -18.16
N ASP A 215 16.44 10.27 -16.98
CA ASP A 215 16.39 8.87 -16.54
C ASP A 215 15.03 8.21 -16.84
N LYS A 216 15.00 7.37 -17.88
CA LYS A 216 13.81 6.62 -18.33
C LYS A 216 13.31 5.57 -17.34
N ARG A 217 14.07 5.23 -16.30
CA ARG A 217 13.58 4.36 -15.22
C ARG A 217 12.56 5.08 -14.34
N VAL A 218 12.71 6.39 -14.16
CA VAL A 218 11.79 7.22 -13.36
C VAL A 218 10.43 7.36 -14.06
N GLU A 219 10.44 7.53 -15.39
CA GLU A 219 9.22 7.55 -16.21
C GLU A 219 8.40 6.25 -16.04
N ARG A 220 9.06 5.10 -16.21
CA ARG A 220 8.44 3.79 -16.06
C ARG A 220 7.95 3.52 -14.63
N TRP A 221 8.68 4.00 -13.63
CA TRP A 221 8.29 3.88 -12.22
C TRP A 221 7.01 4.66 -11.94
N LEU A 222 6.91 5.92 -12.37
CA LEU A 222 5.70 6.72 -12.19
C LEU A 222 4.50 6.10 -12.93
N GLU A 223 4.68 5.73 -14.20
CA GLU A 223 3.61 5.15 -15.03
C GLU A 223 3.02 3.90 -14.39
N ARG A 224 3.86 2.93 -14.01
CA ARG A 224 3.40 1.70 -13.35
C ARG A 224 2.76 1.98 -12.00
N SER A 225 3.31 2.92 -11.22
CA SER A 225 2.77 3.31 -9.93
C SER A 225 1.35 3.88 -10.06
N LEU A 226 1.10 4.76 -11.03
CA LEU A 226 -0.22 5.35 -11.24
C LEU A 226 -1.25 4.31 -11.75
N GLN A 227 -0.84 3.36 -12.58
CA GLN A 227 -1.70 2.23 -12.97
C GLN A 227 -2.13 1.41 -11.74
N ASP A 228 -1.17 1.10 -10.85
CA ASP A 228 -1.43 0.34 -9.64
C ASP A 228 -2.34 1.12 -8.66
N VAL A 229 -2.11 2.43 -8.47
CA VAL A 229 -2.99 3.29 -7.66
C VAL A 229 -4.43 3.27 -8.20
N SER A 230 -4.62 3.38 -9.52
CA SER A 230 -5.96 3.37 -10.13
C SER A 230 -6.70 2.05 -9.86
N ALA A 231 -5.97 0.93 -9.93
CA ALA A 231 -6.52 -0.40 -9.71
C ALA A 231 -6.82 -0.71 -8.23
N LEU A 232 -6.16 -0.02 -7.29
CA LEU A 232 -6.34 -0.17 -5.84
C LEU A 232 -7.50 0.66 -5.26
N GLN A 233 -8.16 1.50 -6.06
CA GLN A 233 -9.26 2.35 -5.59
C GLN A 233 -10.47 1.54 -5.11
N LEU A 234 -10.97 1.91 -3.94
CA LEU A 234 -12.19 1.45 -3.28
C LEU A 234 -13.03 2.65 -2.87
N ALA A 235 -14.24 2.42 -2.36
CA ALA A 235 -15.11 3.46 -1.85
C ALA A 235 -15.84 3.08 -0.56
N SER A 236 -16.09 4.07 0.29
CA SER A 236 -17.04 4.02 1.39
C SER A 236 -18.17 4.99 1.07
N GLY A 237 -19.33 4.46 0.69
CA GLY A 237 -20.37 5.29 0.07
C GLY A 237 -19.87 5.94 -1.22
N ASN A 238 -19.83 7.28 -1.26
CA ASN A 238 -19.31 8.04 -2.40
C ASN A 238 -17.83 8.44 -2.24
N ASP A 239 -17.22 8.16 -1.09
CA ASP A 239 -15.88 8.61 -0.77
C ASP A 239 -14.82 7.59 -1.18
N ARG A 240 -13.99 7.99 -2.14
CA ARG A 240 -12.87 7.18 -2.64
C ARG A 240 -11.74 7.10 -1.63
N TYR A 241 -11.16 5.91 -1.50
CA TYR A 241 -9.92 5.65 -0.77
C TYR A 241 -9.10 4.55 -1.49
N LEU A 242 -7.90 4.25 -1.00
CA LEU A 242 -7.08 3.15 -1.53
C LEU A 242 -7.10 1.97 -0.58
N GLY A 243 -7.39 0.77 -1.09
CA GLY A 243 -7.09 -0.45 -0.34
C GLY A 243 -5.58 -0.61 -0.19
N ALA A 244 -5.10 -0.93 1.01
CA ALA A 244 -3.66 -0.89 1.32
C ALA A 244 -2.85 -1.83 0.41
N GLY A 245 -3.22 -3.10 0.30
CA GLY A 245 -2.64 -3.97 -0.73
C GLY A 245 -3.18 -5.39 -0.76
N PRO A 246 -3.33 -5.98 -1.95
CA PRO A 246 -3.88 -7.31 -2.09
C PRO A 246 -2.86 -8.42 -1.79
N PRO A 247 -3.35 -9.59 -1.35
CA PRO A 247 -4.75 -9.87 -1.00
C PRO A 247 -5.03 -9.61 0.50
N TRP A 248 -4.02 -9.33 1.32
CA TRP A 248 -4.13 -9.36 2.79
C TRP A 248 -4.80 -8.12 3.38
N TYR A 249 -4.57 -6.97 2.75
CA TYR A 249 -4.87 -5.66 3.31
C TYR A 249 -5.75 -4.83 2.36
N LEU A 250 -6.51 -5.46 1.47
CA LEU A 250 -7.34 -4.77 0.47
C LEU A 250 -8.65 -4.25 1.08
N THR A 251 -8.53 -3.35 2.06
CA THR A 251 -9.62 -2.68 2.78
C THR A 251 -9.17 -1.29 3.27
N LEU A 252 -10.04 -0.54 3.96
CA LEU A 252 -9.71 0.76 4.53
C LEU A 252 -8.83 0.62 5.78
N PHE A 253 -7.52 0.82 5.58
CA PHE A 253 -6.54 1.03 6.65
C PHE A 253 -6.31 2.52 6.84
N GLY A 254 -6.49 3.03 8.07
CA GLY A 254 -6.42 4.46 8.36
C GLY A 254 -5.06 5.05 7.98
N ARG A 255 -4.00 4.53 8.59
CA ARG A 255 -2.62 4.98 8.33
C ARG A 255 -2.23 4.85 6.86
N ASP A 256 -2.38 3.66 6.27
CA ASP A 256 -1.99 3.39 4.89
C ASP A 256 -2.71 4.31 3.91
N SER A 257 -4.02 4.52 4.10
CA SER A 257 -4.82 5.38 3.23
C SER A 257 -4.43 6.85 3.40
N LEU A 258 -4.14 7.30 4.62
CA LEU A 258 -3.71 8.68 4.89
C LEU A 258 -2.34 8.99 4.29
N ILE A 259 -1.37 8.09 4.45
CA ILE A 259 -0.03 8.23 3.86
C ILE A 259 -0.16 8.22 2.33
N SER A 260 -0.83 7.21 1.77
CA SER A 260 -0.94 7.05 0.31
C SER A 260 -1.68 8.21 -0.35
N SER A 261 -2.86 8.58 0.17
CA SER A 261 -3.63 9.69 -0.37
C SER A 261 -2.94 11.03 -0.15
N GLY A 262 -2.27 11.24 0.99
CA GLY A 262 -1.46 12.42 1.27
C GLY A 262 -0.29 12.59 0.31
N MET A 263 0.34 11.50 -0.11
CA MET A 263 1.37 11.49 -1.17
C MET A 263 0.78 11.80 -2.55
N LEU A 264 -0.46 11.40 -2.82
CA LEU A 264 -1.15 11.55 -4.11
C LEU A 264 -1.94 12.86 -4.27
N ILE A 265 -2.07 13.70 -3.25
CA ILE A 265 -2.73 15.02 -3.35
C ILE A 265 -2.35 15.81 -4.63
N PRO A 266 -1.07 15.85 -5.06
CA PRO A 266 -0.67 16.59 -6.26
C PRO A 266 -1.26 16.08 -7.57
N VAL A 267 -1.79 14.86 -7.59
CA VAL A 267 -2.38 14.24 -8.80
C VAL A 267 -3.88 13.94 -8.61
N ASP A 268 -4.32 13.75 -7.36
CA ASP A 268 -5.68 13.36 -6.99
C ASP A 268 -6.09 13.92 -5.61
N PRO A 269 -6.36 15.24 -5.50
CA PRO A 269 -6.79 15.84 -4.24
C PRO A 269 -8.16 15.30 -3.79
N ALA A 270 -9.00 14.85 -4.73
CA ALA A 270 -10.31 14.27 -4.42
C ALA A 270 -10.20 12.92 -3.68
N LEU A 271 -9.18 12.11 -3.99
CA LEU A 271 -8.89 10.88 -3.25
C LEU A 271 -8.52 11.15 -1.78
N ALA A 272 -7.73 12.20 -1.51
CA ALA A 272 -7.41 12.61 -0.14
C ALA A 272 -8.65 13.14 0.59
N ALA A 273 -9.45 13.98 -0.04
CA ALA A 273 -10.71 14.48 0.51
C ALA A 273 -11.69 13.33 0.86
N GLY A 274 -11.84 12.36 -0.04
CA GLY A 274 -12.65 11.16 0.18
C GLY A 274 -12.10 10.31 1.33
N THR A 275 -10.79 10.07 1.36
CA THR A 275 -10.15 9.32 2.45
C THR A 275 -10.36 9.98 3.81
N LEU A 276 -10.24 11.30 3.90
CA LEU A 276 -10.47 12.06 5.12
C LEU A 276 -11.91 11.91 5.62
N ARG A 277 -12.90 12.03 4.73
CA ARG A 277 -14.33 11.85 5.07
C ARG A 277 -14.66 10.41 5.45
N ALA A 278 -14.17 9.44 4.69
CA ALA A 278 -14.39 8.02 4.97
C ALA A 278 -13.88 7.63 6.37
N LEU A 279 -12.69 8.11 6.75
CA LEU A 279 -12.13 7.87 8.10
C LEU A 279 -12.84 8.69 9.18
N ALA A 280 -13.22 9.93 8.90
CA ALA A 280 -13.95 10.77 9.83
C ALA A 280 -15.33 10.20 10.21
N ALA A 281 -15.99 9.52 9.28
CA ALA A 281 -17.26 8.82 9.51
C ALA A 281 -17.14 7.67 10.53
N HIS A 282 -15.93 7.14 10.72
CA HIS A 282 -15.61 6.08 11.68
C HIS A 282 -14.66 6.57 12.78
N GLN A 283 -14.61 7.88 13.06
CA GLN A 283 -13.83 8.40 14.19
C GLN A 283 -14.42 7.91 15.51
N GLY A 284 -13.56 7.47 16.43
CA GLY A 284 -13.97 6.89 17.71
C GLY A 284 -14.80 7.87 18.55
N THR A 285 -15.78 7.34 19.27
CA THR A 285 -16.73 8.15 20.08
C THR A 285 -16.90 7.65 21.52
N ARG A 286 -16.29 6.51 21.85
CA ARG A 286 -16.36 5.86 23.16
C ARG A 286 -14.98 5.29 23.53
N VAL A 287 -14.85 4.91 24.80
CA VAL A 287 -13.69 4.17 25.30
C VAL A 287 -14.04 2.69 25.30
N ASP A 288 -13.33 1.90 24.50
CA ASP A 288 -13.52 0.45 24.37
C ASP A 288 -12.16 -0.24 24.19
N ALA A 289 -11.74 -1.00 25.21
CA ALA A 289 -10.42 -1.64 25.22
C ALA A 289 -10.30 -2.76 24.18
N ASP A 290 -11.39 -3.48 23.87
CA ASP A 290 -11.36 -4.63 22.96
C ASP A 290 -11.10 -4.19 21.51
N SER A 291 -11.62 -3.02 21.11
CA SER A 291 -11.35 -2.40 19.81
C SER A 291 -10.26 -1.33 19.85
N ALA A 292 -9.68 -1.05 21.02
CA ALA A 292 -8.78 0.07 21.29
C ALA A 292 -9.38 1.46 20.92
N GLU A 293 -10.71 1.57 20.92
CA GLU A 293 -11.43 2.80 20.57
C GLU A 293 -11.30 3.84 21.68
N GLN A 294 -11.03 5.08 21.29
CA GLN A 294 -11.05 6.25 22.17
C GLN A 294 -11.73 7.41 21.44
N PRO A 295 -12.41 8.32 22.14
CA PRO A 295 -13.03 9.51 21.53
C PRO A 295 -12.01 10.34 20.74
N GLY A 296 -12.31 10.60 19.46
CA GLY A 296 -11.46 11.36 18.56
C GLY A 296 -10.39 10.56 17.81
N LYS A 297 -10.18 9.29 18.16
CA LYS A 297 -9.18 8.42 17.52
C LYS A 297 -9.62 7.98 16.12
N ILE A 298 -8.71 8.00 15.15
CA ILE A 298 -8.96 7.46 13.79
C ILE A 298 -8.66 5.95 13.78
N PRO A 299 -9.48 5.11 13.10
CA PRO A 299 -9.31 3.66 13.13
C PRO A 299 -8.01 3.20 12.43
N HIS A 300 -7.50 2.06 12.88
CA HIS A 300 -6.38 1.34 12.26
C HIS A 300 -6.85 0.62 11.00
N GLU A 301 -7.88 -0.23 11.10
CA GLU A 301 -8.46 -0.94 9.96
C GLU A 301 -9.97 -1.16 10.15
N LEU A 302 -10.68 -1.24 9.01
CA LEU A 302 -12.09 -1.59 8.93
C LEU A 302 -12.27 -2.84 8.07
N ARG A 303 -13.05 -3.80 8.54
CA ARG A 303 -13.38 -5.06 7.87
C ARG A 303 -14.85 -5.41 8.07
N ALA A 304 -15.34 -6.32 7.25
CA ALA A 304 -16.70 -6.85 7.37
C ALA A 304 -16.83 -7.89 8.49
N GLU A 305 -15.73 -8.60 8.81
CA GLU A 305 -15.68 -9.70 9.78
C GLU A 305 -14.42 -9.59 10.66
N VAL A 306 -14.38 -10.37 11.73
CA VAL A 306 -13.22 -10.50 12.63
C VAL A 306 -12.01 -11.02 11.85
N ALA A 307 -10.84 -10.43 12.09
CA ALA A 307 -9.59 -10.88 11.50
C ALA A 307 -8.76 -11.70 12.53
N ASP A 308 -8.67 -13.01 12.31
CA ASP A 308 -7.80 -13.90 13.09
C ASP A 308 -6.49 -14.14 12.35
N HIS A 309 -5.42 -13.50 12.83
CA HIS A 309 -4.09 -13.59 12.24
C HIS A 309 -3.28 -14.78 12.78
N GLY A 310 -3.85 -15.57 13.69
CA GLY A 310 -3.16 -16.62 14.42
C GLY A 310 -2.24 -16.08 15.51
N ALA A 311 -1.57 -16.99 16.23
CA ALA A 311 -0.62 -16.67 17.31
C ALA A 311 -1.16 -15.75 18.43
N GLY A 312 -2.49 -15.69 18.60
CA GLY A 312 -3.15 -14.87 19.62
C GLY A 312 -3.56 -13.46 19.17
N LEU A 313 -3.21 -13.05 17.94
CA LEU A 313 -3.63 -11.76 17.37
C LEU A 313 -5.01 -11.89 16.70
N VAL A 314 -6.03 -11.33 17.34
CA VAL A 314 -7.41 -11.35 16.86
C VAL A 314 -7.97 -9.93 16.93
N LEU A 315 -8.31 -9.38 15.77
CA LEU A 315 -8.76 -8.00 15.65
C LEU A 315 -10.27 -7.93 15.38
N PRO A 316 -11.02 -7.08 16.11
CA PRO A 316 -12.43 -6.86 15.81
C PRO A 316 -12.59 -6.22 14.42
N PRO A 317 -13.78 -6.31 13.80
CA PRO A 317 -14.01 -5.77 12.45
C PRO A 317 -13.75 -4.26 12.33
N VAL A 318 -13.90 -3.51 13.41
CA VAL A 318 -13.53 -2.09 13.50
C VAL A 318 -12.49 -1.99 14.60
N TYR A 319 -11.24 -1.73 14.22
CA TYR A 319 -10.11 -1.74 15.15
C TYR A 319 -9.36 -0.41 15.13
N TYR A 320 -8.97 0.08 16.30
CA TYR A 320 -8.35 1.40 16.51
C TYR A 320 -6.94 1.30 17.13
N GLY A 321 -6.28 0.14 17.07
CA GLY A 321 -4.91 -0.05 17.57
C GLY A 321 -3.83 0.62 16.71
N THR A 322 -3.90 1.93 16.57
CA THR A 322 -2.95 2.80 15.88
C THR A 322 -2.68 4.03 16.74
N HIS A 323 -1.42 4.49 16.81
CA HIS A 323 -1.05 5.69 17.57
C HIS A 323 -0.49 6.81 16.68
N ASP A 324 -0.60 6.65 15.36
CA ASP A 324 -0.13 7.59 14.34
C ASP A 324 -1.24 8.07 13.38
N ALA A 325 -2.30 7.29 13.16
CA ALA A 325 -3.35 7.62 12.19
C ALA A 325 -4.09 8.93 12.50
N THR A 326 -4.33 9.25 13.77
CA THR A 326 -5.06 10.46 14.16
C THR A 326 -4.28 11.74 13.81
N GLN A 327 -2.98 11.74 14.06
CA GLN A 327 -2.07 12.85 13.73
C GLN A 327 -1.90 12.96 12.22
N LEU A 328 -1.71 11.82 11.54
CA LEU A 328 -1.63 11.76 10.08
C LEU A 328 -2.92 12.28 9.43
N TRP A 329 -4.10 12.05 10.03
CA TRP A 329 -5.36 12.58 9.54
C TRP A 329 -5.39 14.11 9.57
N ILE A 330 -4.94 14.71 10.68
CA ILE A 330 -4.82 16.17 10.81
C ILE A 330 -3.82 16.73 9.79
N MET A 331 -2.66 16.09 9.66
CA MET A 331 -1.61 16.50 8.73
C MET A 331 -2.07 16.40 7.27
N THR A 332 -2.82 15.36 6.90
CA THR A 332 -3.38 15.19 5.56
C THR A 332 -4.50 16.18 5.28
N LEU A 333 -5.37 16.49 6.27
CA LEU A 333 -6.38 17.55 6.13
C LEU A 333 -5.72 18.91 5.87
N HIS A 334 -4.70 19.26 6.65
CA HIS A 334 -3.94 20.50 6.45
C HIS A 334 -3.29 20.54 5.08
N LYS A 335 -2.61 19.45 4.67
CA LYS A 335 -2.01 19.37 3.33
C LYS A 335 -3.06 19.51 2.23
N ALA A 336 -4.20 18.82 2.34
CA ALA A 336 -5.28 18.93 1.36
C ALA A 336 -5.81 20.38 1.26
N TRP A 337 -5.99 21.06 2.39
CA TRP A 337 -6.38 22.48 2.43
C TRP A 337 -5.33 23.40 1.76
N ARG A 338 -4.03 23.23 2.06
CA ARG A 338 -2.93 23.99 1.43
C ARG A 338 -2.85 23.75 -0.08
N TRP A 339 -3.21 22.54 -0.52
CA TRP A 339 -3.31 22.17 -1.94
C TRP A 339 -4.65 22.54 -2.59
N GLY A 340 -5.58 23.16 -1.85
CA GLY A 340 -6.80 23.75 -2.39
C GLY A 340 -8.05 22.87 -2.30
N MET A 341 -8.14 21.97 -1.31
CA MET A 341 -9.41 21.31 -0.96
C MET A 341 -10.50 22.38 -0.71
N PRO A 342 -11.73 22.19 -1.25
CA PRO A 342 -12.79 23.19 -1.13
C PRO A 342 -13.08 23.60 0.31
N ALA A 343 -13.26 24.92 0.52
CA ALA A 343 -13.33 25.48 1.86
C ALA A 343 -14.57 25.06 2.66
N ASP A 344 -15.65 24.70 1.98
CA ASP A 344 -16.86 24.09 2.54
C ASP A 344 -16.61 22.64 2.98
N GLU A 345 -15.94 21.82 2.17
CA GLU A 345 -15.57 20.45 2.56
C GLU A 345 -14.61 20.44 3.77
N VAL A 346 -13.63 21.34 3.82
CA VAL A 346 -12.75 21.47 5.00
C VAL A 346 -13.57 21.90 6.24
N ARG A 347 -14.55 22.80 6.08
CA ARG A 347 -15.40 23.28 7.18
C ARG A 347 -16.23 22.15 7.78
N GLU A 348 -16.72 21.22 6.95
CA GLU A 348 -17.48 20.05 7.40
C GLU A 348 -16.65 19.11 8.29
N LEU A 349 -15.32 19.11 8.13
CA LEU A 349 -14.39 18.26 8.89
C LEU A 349 -13.83 18.93 10.17
N LEU A 350 -14.14 20.21 10.43
CA LEU A 350 -13.69 20.89 11.66
C LEU A 350 -14.15 20.22 12.96
N PRO A 351 -15.37 19.66 13.09
CA PRO A 351 -15.74 18.89 14.27
C PRO A 351 -14.82 17.69 14.51
N ASN A 352 -14.44 16.96 13.45
CA ASN A 352 -13.53 15.84 13.54
C ASN A 352 -12.09 16.27 13.88
N LEU A 353 -11.64 17.40 13.32
CA LEU A 353 -10.35 18.02 13.66
C LEU A 353 -10.26 18.32 15.16
N ARG A 354 -11.30 18.96 15.73
CA ARG A 354 -11.34 19.24 17.18
C ARG A 354 -11.26 17.96 18.00
N SER A 355 -12.06 16.94 17.65
CA SER A 355 -12.01 15.65 18.36
C SER A 355 -10.65 14.97 18.27
N ALA A 356 -10.00 15.02 17.10
CA ALA A 356 -8.67 14.45 16.89
C ALA A 356 -7.58 15.19 17.70
N LEU A 357 -7.64 16.52 17.74
CA LEU A 357 -6.75 17.34 18.58
C LEU A 357 -6.98 17.04 20.06
N THR A 358 -8.23 17.01 20.51
CA THR A 358 -8.60 16.62 21.88
C THR A 358 -8.09 15.23 22.24
N TRP A 359 -8.17 14.25 21.34
CA TRP A 359 -7.63 12.92 21.56
C TRP A 359 -6.14 12.93 21.90
N MET A 360 -5.33 13.69 21.14
CA MET A 360 -3.88 13.82 21.40
C MET A 360 -3.57 14.33 22.81
N LYS A 361 -4.41 15.22 23.33
CA LYS A 361 -4.21 15.86 24.64
C LYS A 361 -4.79 15.05 25.80
N GLU A 362 -5.95 14.42 25.61
CA GLU A 362 -6.73 13.85 26.71
C GLU A 362 -6.66 12.32 26.81
N TYR A 363 -6.35 11.62 25.72
CA TYR A 363 -6.44 10.16 25.65
C TYR A 363 -5.14 9.47 25.23
N ALA A 364 -4.30 10.16 24.44
CA ALA A 364 -3.08 9.58 23.90
C ALA A 364 -1.90 9.58 24.88
N ASP A 365 -2.02 10.25 26.02
CA ASP A 365 -1.05 10.32 27.12
C ASP A 365 -1.71 9.77 28.41
N PRO A 366 -1.68 8.45 28.63
CA PRO A 366 -2.43 7.81 29.71
C PRO A 366 -1.84 8.06 31.12
N ASP A 367 -0.56 8.41 31.22
CA ASP A 367 0.12 8.65 32.52
C ASP A 367 0.44 10.12 32.82
N GLY A 368 0.19 11.02 31.86
CA GLY A 368 0.24 12.46 32.04
C GLY A 368 1.65 13.04 32.03
N ASP A 369 2.63 12.31 31.50
CA ASP A 369 4.02 12.77 31.42
C ASP A 369 4.29 13.69 30.20
N GLY A 370 3.28 13.83 29.34
CA GLY A 370 3.28 14.68 28.17
C GLY A 370 3.81 14.03 26.90
N PHE A 371 3.97 12.70 26.85
CA PHE A 371 4.25 11.95 25.64
C PHE A 371 3.06 11.11 25.20
N LEU A 372 2.93 10.91 23.89
CA LEU A 372 1.88 10.05 23.34
C LEU A 372 2.35 8.60 23.33
N GLU A 373 1.61 7.72 24.02
CA GLU A 373 2.02 6.34 24.28
C GLU A 373 0.90 5.34 24.05
N TYR A 374 1.28 4.14 23.62
CA TYR A 374 0.35 3.04 23.43
C TYR A 374 0.67 1.84 24.33
N ILE A 375 -0.38 1.08 24.61
CA ILE A 375 -0.36 -0.25 25.20
C ILE A 375 -1.57 -1.02 24.66
N ASP A 376 -1.40 -2.31 24.39
CA ASP A 376 -2.55 -3.18 24.11
C ASP A 376 -3.21 -3.60 25.44
N GLU A 377 -4.32 -2.95 25.77
CA GLU A 377 -5.10 -3.28 26.98
C GLU A 377 -5.91 -4.57 26.83
N SER A 378 -6.19 -5.01 25.59
CA SER A 378 -7.00 -6.20 25.30
C SER A 378 -6.22 -7.51 25.48
N GLY A 379 -4.90 -7.46 25.29
CA GLY A 379 -4.00 -8.62 25.31
C GLY A 379 -4.07 -9.52 24.07
N HIS A 380 -4.88 -9.17 23.07
CA HIS A 380 -5.02 -9.89 21.80
C HIS A 380 -4.91 -8.96 20.58
N GLY A 381 -4.59 -7.69 20.79
CA GLY A 381 -4.41 -6.67 19.77
C GLY A 381 -2.95 -6.50 19.33
N LEU A 382 -2.67 -5.40 18.64
CA LEU A 382 -1.31 -5.05 18.21
C LEU A 382 -0.46 -4.60 19.39
N ALA A 383 0.66 -5.31 19.62
CA ALA A 383 1.63 -4.96 20.66
C ALA A 383 2.34 -3.63 20.37
N ASN A 384 2.61 -3.33 19.10
CA ASN A 384 3.14 -2.05 18.63
C ASN A 384 2.08 -1.37 17.76
N GLN A 385 1.77 -0.09 18.04
CA GLN A 385 0.69 0.63 17.36
C GLN A 385 1.18 1.77 16.45
N GLY A 386 2.49 1.92 16.26
CA GLY A 386 3.06 2.77 15.21
C GLY A 386 3.13 2.07 13.86
N TRP A 387 3.70 2.71 12.85
CA TRP A 387 3.79 2.16 11.48
C TRP A 387 4.58 0.85 11.42
N LYS A 388 5.56 0.68 12.31
CA LYS A 388 6.22 -0.60 12.58
C LYS A 388 5.46 -1.36 13.66
N ASP A 389 4.41 -2.05 13.26
CA ASP A 389 3.46 -2.73 14.17
C ASP A 389 3.77 -4.22 14.46
N SER A 390 4.90 -4.75 13.99
CA SER A 390 5.31 -6.12 14.37
C SER A 390 5.76 -6.15 15.83
N ALA A 391 5.50 -7.25 16.54
CA ALA A 391 5.80 -7.39 17.97
C ALA A 391 7.30 -7.19 18.33
N ASP A 392 8.20 -7.37 17.38
CA ASP A 392 9.66 -7.25 17.53
C ASP A 392 10.25 -5.92 17.01
N ALA A 393 9.40 -4.96 16.64
CA ALA A 393 9.81 -3.71 15.97
C ALA A 393 10.60 -2.74 16.86
N VAL A 394 10.33 -2.72 18.17
CA VAL A 394 10.92 -1.79 19.13
C VAL A 394 11.83 -2.57 20.09
N GLN A 395 13.13 -2.43 19.87
CA GLN A 395 14.14 -3.23 20.58
C GLN A 395 15.40 -2.44 20.88
N TRP A 396 16.03 -2.80 21.99
CA TRP A 396 17.33 -2.31 22.43
C TRP A 396 18.46 -2.85 21.53
N PRO A 397 19.68 -2.26 21.60
CA PRO A 397 20.81 -2.71 20.77
C PRO A 397 21.19 -4.18 20.93
N ASP A 398 20.94 -4.76 22.11
CA ASP A 398 21.17 -6.18 22.41
C ASP A 398 20.04 -7.11 21.91
N GLY A 399 18.96 -6.54 21.37
CA GLY A 399 17.81 -7.26 20.84
C GLY A 399 16.75 -7.63 21.87
N THR A 400 16.85 -7.11 23.10
CA THR A 400 15.73 -7.19 24.06
C THR A 400 14.63 -6.23 23.64
N LEU A 401 13.36 -6.59 23.88
CA LEU A 401 12.21 -5.78 23.49
C LEU A 401 11.93 -4.69 24.52
N ALA A 402 11.50 -3.52 24.05
CA ALA A 402 10.99 -2.47 24.93
C ALA A 402 9.71 -2.94 25.63
N THR A 403 9.53 -2.53 26.89
CA THR A 403 8.32 -2.85 27.66
C THR A 403 7.31 -1.70 27.52
N ALA A 404 6.04 -2.02 27.30
CA ALA A 404 4.96 -1.03 27.21
C ALA A 404 4.62 -0.38 28.57
N PRO A 405 3.99 0.81 28.61
CA PRO A 405 3.61 1.65 27.46
C PRO A 405 4.82 2.20 26.70
N ILE A 406 4.69 2.39 25.38
CA ILE A 406 5.79 2.83 24.51
C ILE A 406 5.45 4.17 23.87
N ALA A 407 6.37 5.15 23.99
CA ALA A 407 6.31 6.43 23.27
C ALA A 407 7.27 6.42 22.07
N LEU A 408 6.77 6.28 20.85
CA LEU A 408 7.59 6.27 19.63
C LEU A 408 8.03 7.68 19.23
N CYS A 409 9.26 7.84 18.74
CA CYS A 409 9.77 9.17 18.37
C CYS A 409 8.98 9.79 17.20
N GLU A 410 8.68 9.01 16.15
CA GLU A 410 7.94 9.50 14.99
C GLU A 410 6.52 9.95 15.36
N VAL A 411 5.89 9.28 16.33
CA VAL A 411 4.55 9.66 16.82
C VAL A 411 4.61 11.03 17.50
N GLN A 412 5.69 11.34 18.24
CA GLN A 412 5.85 12.67 18.82
C GLN A 412 6.07 13.74 17.73
N GLY A 413 6.85 13.41 16.68
CA GLY A 413 7.02 14.27 15.51
C GLY A 413 5.69 14.58 14.82
N TYR A 414 4.88 13.56 14.59
CA TYR A 414 3.54 13.73 14.03
C TYR A 414 2.62 14.53 14.95
N ALA A 415 2.67 14.31 16.25
CA ALA A 415 1.84 15.01 17.21
C ALA A 415 2.17 16.51 17.27
N TYR A 416 3.46 16.86 17.25
CA TYR A 416 3.90 18.25 17.11
C TYR A 416 3.37 18.87 15.81
N ALA A 417 3.62 18.22 14.67
CA ALA A 417 3.17 18.72 13.37
C ALA A 417 1.65 18.87 13.30
N ALA A 418 0.90 17.90 13.81
CA ALA A 418 -0.56 17.92 13.87
C ALA A 418 -1.08 19.06 14.76
N ALA A 419 -0.47 19.32 15.91
CA ALA A 419 -0.85 20.43 16.78
C ALA A 419 -0.63 21.80 16.11
N VAL A 420 0.54 22.00 15.48
CA VAL A 420 0.85 23.26 14.78
C VAL A 420 -0.05 23.47 13.55
N ARG A 421 -0.25 22.43 12.74
CA ARG A 421 -1.09 22.48 11.53
C ARG A 421 -2.58 22.58 11.86
N GLY A 422 -3.01 21.89 12.91
CA GLY A 422 -4.36 22.00 13.45
C GLY A 422 -4.66 23.40 13.97
N ALA A 423 -3.69 24.04 14.66
CA ALA A 423 -3.80 25.44 15.08
C ALA A 423 -4.01 26.38 13.89
N GLU A 424 -3.22 26.22 12.81
CA GLU A 424 -3.35 27.04 11.59
C GLU A 424 -4.74 26.85 10.93
N LEU A 425 -5.23 25.61 10.85
CA LEU A 425 -6.58 25.34 10.33
C LEU A 425 -7.67 25.99 11.19
N LEU A 426 -7.58 25.90 12.52
CA LEU A 426 -8.55 26.55 13.42
C LEU A 426 -8.54 28.07 13.22
N GLU A 427 -7.36 28.68 13.18
CA GLU A 427 -7.16 30.12 12.96
C GLU A 427 -7.74 30.57 11.61
N ALA A 428 -7.51 29.80 10.53
CA ALA A 428 -8.05 30.08 9.20
C ALA A 428 -9.59 30.07 9.15
N TYR A 429 -10.24 29.38 10.10
CA TYR A 429 -11.69 29.29 10.21
C TYR A 429 -12.27 30.07 11.40
N GLY A 430 -11.48 30.95 12.02
CA GLY A 430 -11.93 31.91 13.04
C GLY A 430 -11.94 31.37 14.48
N GLU A 431 -11.28 30.25 14.75
CA GLU A 431 -11.07 29.67 16.08
C GLU A 431 -9.62 29.93 16.56
N SER A 432 -9.36 29.94 17.87
CA SER A 432 -7.98 30.14 18.37
C SER A 432 -7.15 28.87 18.27
N GLY A 433 -5.93 28.99 17.76
CA GLY A 433 -4.92 27.93 17.73
C GLY A 433 -3.88 28.01 18.86
N ASP A 434 -3.94 29.03 19.73
CA ASP A 434 -2.87 29.35 20.70
C ASP A 434 -2.58 28.22 21.68
N GLU A 435 -3.62 27.50 22.11
CA GLU A 435 -3.51 26.34 23.00
C GLU A 435 -2.63 25.25 22.37
N TRP A 436 -2.87 24.94 21.10
CA TRP A 436 -2.15 23.89 20.39
C TRP A 436 -0.71 24.28 20.09
N ARG A 437 -0.44 25.56 19.81
CA ARG A 437 0.92 26.09 19.67
C ARG A 437 1.70 25.98 20.99
N THR A 438 1.05 26.31 22.10
CA THR A 438 1.63 26.17 23.44
C THR A 438 1.90 24.70 23.78
N TRP A 439 0.95 23.81 23.48
CA TRP A 439 1.09 22.38 23.68
C TRP A 439 2.25 21.80 22.85
N ALA A 440 2.36 22.18 21.58
CA ALA A 440 3.43 21.76 20.68
C ALA A 440 4.82 22.22 21.16
N ALA A 441 4.95 23.48 21.58
CA ALA A 441 6.21 24.00 22.13
C ALA A 441 6.65 23.22 23.38
N ALA A 442 5.70 22.88 24.27
CA ALA A 442 6.00 22.08 25.44
C ALA A 442 6.42 20.64 25.08
N LEU A 443 5.80 20.03 24.07
CA LEU A 443 6.22 18.71 23.57
C LEU A 443 7.64 18.75 23.00
N GLN A 444 7.98 19.79 22.23
CA GLN A 444 9.33 19.98 21.68
C GLN A 444 10.39 20.07 22.77
N GLU A 445 10.15 20.87 23.82
CA GLU A 445 11.07 20.96 24.97
C GLU A 445 11.26 19.61 25.68
N ARG A 446 10.16 18.88 25.93
CA ARG A 446 10.23 17.55 26.56
C ARG A 446 10.96 16.53 25.68
N PHE A 447 10.68 16.51 24.38
CA PHE A 447 11.31 15.60 23.43
C PHE A 447 12.83 15.78 23.45
N ARG A 448 13.31 17.02 23.35
CA ARG A 448 14.74 17.33 23.40
C ARG A 448 15.40 16.86 24.70
N ALA A 449 14.68 16.91 25.82
CA ALA A 449 15.20 16.47 27.11
C ALA A 449 15.25 14.93 27.29
N ALA A 450 14.31 14.19 26.69
CA ALA A 450 14.11 12.77 27.00
C ALA A 450 14.53 11.80 25.88
N PHE A 451 14.41 12.19 24.61
CA PHE A 451 14.61 11.27 23.49
C PHE A 451 16.04 11.21 22.96
N TRP A 452 16.94 12.10 23.36
CA TRP A 452 18.30 12.12 22.81
C TRP A 452 19.24 11.15 23.54
N VAL A 453 19.79 10.19 22.80
CA VAL A 453 20.73 9.17 23.28
C VAL A 453 21.88 9.03 22.28
N ASP A 454 23.11 8.99 22.76
CA ASP A 454 24.32 8.88 21.93
C ASP A 454 24.39 9.90 20.76
N GLY A 455 23.82 11.09 20.97
CA GLY A 455 23.83 12.19 19.99
C GLY A 455 22.79 12.05 18.87
N HIS A 456 21.80 11.17 18.98
CA HIS A 456 20.67 11.10 18.05
C HIS A 456 19.35 10.78 18.78
N PRO A 457 18.19 10.96 18.14
CA PRO A 457 16.93 10.51 18.72
C PRO A 457 16.90 8.99 18.95
N ALA A 458 16.38 8.58 20.10
CA ALA A 458 16.05 7.21 20.45
C ALA A 458 14.86 6.73 19.60
N ILE A 459 14.72 5.41 19.45
CA ILE A 459 13.59 4.81 18.73
C ILE A 459 12.27 5.12 19.46
N ALA A 460 12.31 5.04 20.79
CA ALA A 460 11.17 5.23 21.66
C ALA A 460 11.61 5.56 23.10
N LEU A 461 10.66 5.89 23.97
CA LEU A 461 10.77 5.66 25.41
C LEU A 461 10.00 4.38 25.79
N ASP A 462 10.55 3.57 26.68
CA ASP A 462 9.86 2.41 27.24
C ASP A 462 8.96 2.79 28.44
N GLY A 463 8.27 1.81 29.03
CA GLY A 463 7.35 2.03 30.16
C GLY A 463 8.01 2.53 31.44
N ALA A 464 9.34 2.51 31.53
CA ALA A 464 10.11 3.13 32.60
C ALA A 464 10.75 4.46 32.17
N LYS A 465 10.33 4.99 31.00
CA LYS A 465 10.77 6.22 30.35
C LYS A 465 12.25 6.24 30.02
N ASN A 466 12.84 5.06 29.82
CA ASN A 466 14.22 4.96 29.36
C ASN A 466 14.25 5.11 27.84
N PRO A 467 15.18 5.90 27.29
CA PRO A 467 15.34 6.04 25.84
C PRO A 467 15.86 4.74 25.24
N VAL A 468 15.04 4.09 24.41
CA VAL A 468 15.36 2.86 23.68
C VAL A 468 16.40 3.19 22.61
N ALA A 469 17.66 2.95 22.96
CA ALA A 469 18.80 3.22 22.11
C ALA A 469 18.82 2.34 20.84
N GLY A 470 19.59 2.78 19.85
CA GLY A 470 19.71 2.11 18.55
C GLY A 470 19.30 3.01 17.40
N ARG A 471 19.68 2.59 16.19
CA ARG A 471 19.41 3.34 14.96
C ARG A 471 18.37 2.60 14.13
N ALA A 472 17.33 3.31 13.76
CA ALA A 472 16.20 2.82 12.98
C ALA A 472 15.66 3.95 12.10
N SER A 473 14.86 3.60 11.11
CA SER A 473 14.29 4.57 10.17
C SER A 473 13.33 5.58 10.80
N ASN A 474 12.79 5.31 12.01
CA ASN A 474 11.85 6.17 12.72
C ASN A 474 12.27 7.65 12.77
N MET A 475 13.57 7.93 12.96
CA MET A 475 14.06 9.31 13.03
C MET A 475 13.91 10.08 11.71
N GLY A 476 13.87 9.37 10.57
CA GLY A 476 13.60 9.98 9.26
C GLY A 476 12.22 10.63 9.19
N HIS A 477 11.28 10.18 10.00
CA HIS A 477 9.93 10.75 10.10
C HIS A 477 9.85 11.99 11.00
N LEU A 478 10.95 12.37 11.68
CA LEU A 478 11.04 13.61 12.46
C LEU A 478 11.37 14.82 11.57
N LEU A 479 12.05 14.58 10.44
CA LEU A 479 12.50 15.63 9.52
C LEU A 479 11.31 16.35 8.89
N GLY A 480 11.35 17.69 8.85
CA GLY A 480 10.29 18.51 8.26
C GLY A 480 8.99 18.56 9.07
N THR A 481 8.96 18.00 10.28
CA THR A 481 7.82 18.14 11.21
C THR A 481 7.82 19.47 11.95
N GLY A 482 9.00 20.11 12.06
CA GLY A 482 9.25 21.28 12.92
C GLY A 482 9.54 20.93 14.38
N LEU A 483 9.50 19.66 14.77
CA LEU A 483 9.85 19.22 16.13
C LEU A 483 11.35 19.41 16.39
N LEU A 484 12.19 19.14 15.41
CA LEU A 484 13.64 19.33 15.47
C LEU A 484 14.01 20.73 14.95
N ASP A 485 15.08 21.31 15.48
CA ASP A 485 15.72 22.47 14.85
C ASP A 485 16.67 22.05 13.71
N ALA A 486 17.24 23.01 12.99
CA ALA A 486 18.07 22.73 11.81
C ALA A 486 19.37 21.95 12.13
N ASP A 487 19.98 22.17 13.31
CA ASP A 487 21.20 21.46 13.71
C ASP A 487 20.85 20.01 14.12
N GLU A 488 19.70 19.83 14.77
CA GLU A 488 19.12 18.53 15.11
C GLU A 488 18.73 17.72 13.86
N GLU A 489 18.09 18.36 12.86
CA GLU A 489 17.76 17.75 11.57
C GLU A 489 19.03 17.34 10.81
N ALA A 490 20.08 18.18 10.82
CA ALA A 490 21.38 17.84 10.21
C ALA A 490 22.01 16.61 10.86
N THR A 491 21.92 16.51 12.19
CA THR A 491 22.41 15.34 12.93
C THR A 491 21.65 14.07 12.54
N VAL A 492 20.32 14.15 12.40
CA VAL A 492 19.51 13.03 11.94
C VAL A 492 19.85 12.64 10.49
N ALA A 493 20.02 13.61 9.60
CA ALA A 493 20.42 13.37 8.21
C ALA A 493 21.77 12.65 8.11
N ASP A 494 22.75 13.03 8.94
CA ASP A 494 24.07 12.38 9.00
C ASP A 494 23.96 10.92 9.48
N VAL A 495 23.11 10.63 10.46
CA VAL A 495 22.87 9.25 10.92
C VAL A 495 22.21 8.42 9.82
N LEU A 496 21.19 8.99 9.16
CA LEU A 496 20.48 8.33 8.06
C LEU A 496 21.37 8.11 6.83
N ALA A 497 22.42 8.93 6.62
CA ALA A 497 23.39 8.71 5.54
C ALA A 497 24.32 7.49 5.78
N GLY A 498 24.33 6.95 7.00
CA GLY A 498 25.18 5.81 7.38
C GLY A 498 24.89 4.55 6.56
N ALA A 499 25.94 3.84 6.16
CA ALA A 499 25.84 2.59 5.37
C ALA A 499 25.17 1.42 6.11
N ASP A 500 24.99 1.54 7.43
CA ASP A 500 24.25 0.60 8.26
C ASP A 500 22.72 0.74 8.12
N LEU A 501 22.24 1.92 7.66
CA LEU A 501 20.84 2.19 7.35
C LEU A 501 20.59 2.31 5.84
N ASN A 502 21.49 2.94 5.10
CA ASN A 502 21.38 3.06 3.64
C ASN A 502 21.85 1.77 2.95
N SER A 503 20.91 0.96 2.47
CA SER A 503 21.23 -0.29 1.76
C SER A 503 21.73 -0.10 0.31
N GLY A 504 21.57 1.10 -0.24
CA GLY A 504 21.69 1.39 -1.67
C GLY A 504 20.49 0.95 -2.52
N PHE A 505 19.52 0.23 -1.93
CA PHE A 505 18.18 0.00 -2.49
C PHE A 505 17.11 0.83 -1.78
N GLY A 506 17.44 1.48 -0.66
CA GLY A 506 16.53 2.28 0.17
C GLY A 506 16.90 2.23 1.65
N LEU A 507 16.08 2.83 2.50
CA LEU A 507 16.31 2.95 3.94
C LEU A 507 15.90 1.66 4.68
N ARG A 508 16.83 1.07 5.43
CA ARG A 508 16.55 -0.08 6.29
C ARG A 508 15.75 0.37 7.51
N THR A 509 14.76 -0.43 7.92
CA THR A 509 13.98 -0.13 9.13
C THR A 509 14.78 -0.22 10.42
N LEU A 510 15.93 -0.91 10.40
CA LEU A 510 16.81 -1.13 11.52
C LEU A 510 18.27 -1.20 11.05
N SER A 511 19.17 -0.56 11.78
CA SER A 511 20.60 -0.55 11.48
C SER A 511 21.20 -1.95 11.53
N THR A 512 22.13 -2.24 10.61
CA THR A 512 22.91 -3.49 10.60
C THR A 512 23.80 -3.67 11.84
N ALA A 513 23.98 -2.63 12.65
CA ALA A 513 24.72 -2.70 13.92
C ALA A 513 23.88 -3.31 15.07
N MET A 514 22.56 -3.42 14.91
CA MET A 514 21.67 -3.98 15.92
C MET A 514 21.78 -5.52 15.95
N THR A 515 21.82 -6.11 17.16
CA THR A 515 22.01 -7.57 17.34
C THR A 515 20.97 -8.42 16.60
N ARG A 516 19.75 -7.90 16.47
CA ARG A 516 18.61 -8.56 15.83
C ARG A 516 18.29 -8.03 14.44
N PHE A 517 19.22 -7.30 13.83
CA PHE A 517 19.11 -6.97 12.42
C PHE A 517 18.91 -8.25 11.60
N ASN A 518 17.85 -8.24 10.79
CA ASN A 518 17.56 -9.30 9.84
C ASN A 518 17.34 -8.65 8.47
N PRO A 519 18.15 -8.97 7.44
CA PRO A 519 18.01 -8.38 6.12
C PRO A 519 16.68 -8.71 5.43
N LEU A 520 15.90 -9.66 5.96
CA LEU A 520 14.52 -9.96 5.55
C LEU A 520 13.53 -9.89 6.74
N GLY A 521 13.85 -9.13 7.78
CA GLY A 521 12.94 -8.91 8.91
C GLY A 521 11.88 -7.86 8.56
N TYR A 522 10.61 -8.13 8.87
CA TYR A 522 9.47 -7.28 8.44
C TYR A 522 9.66 -5.80 8.85
N HIS A 523 9.92 -5.55 10.14
CA HIS A 523 10.33 -4.23 10.66
C HIS A 523 11.72 -4.23 11.29
N THR A 524 12.50 -5.30 11.10
CA THR A 524 13.81 -5.50 11.74
C THR A 524 14.99 -5.52 10.76
N GLY A 525 14.83 -4.94 9.56
CA GLY A 525 15.94 -4.69 8.64
C GLY A 525 15.60 -4.63 7.14
N SER A 526 14.35 -4.93 6.77
CA SER A 526 13.83 -4.71 5.41
C SER A 526 13.77 -3.22 5.07
N VAL A 527 13.50 -2.93 3.80
CA VAL A 527 13.29 -1.59 3.24
C VAL A 527 11.83 -1.48 2.83
N TRP A 528 11.19 -0.38 3.23
CA TRP A 528 9.83 -0.04 2.85
C TRP A 528 9.85 1.19 1.93
N PRO A 529 9.25 1.15 0.72
CA PRO A 529 9.25 2.30 -0.18
C PRO A 529 8.63 3.56 0.42
N HIS A 530 7.56 3.42 1.21
CA HIS A 530 6.89 4.57 1.81
C HIS A 530 7.74 5.23 2.91
N ASP A 531 8.37 4.45 3.80
CA ASP A 531 9.30 4.91 4.84
C ASP A 531 10.49 5.67 4.21
N THR A 532 11.06 5.08 3.17
CA THR A 532 12.13 5.71 2.39
C THR A 532 11.64 7.02 1.75
N ALA A 533 10.45 7.05 1.16
CA ALA A 533 9.90 8.25 0.52
C ALA A 533 9.52 9.36 1.51
N MET A 534 8.99 9.02 2.68
CA MET A 534 8.73 9.99 3.75
C MET A 534 10.04 10.59 4.28
N THR A 535 11.08 9.75 4.43
CA THR A 535 12.42 10.23 4.78
C THR A 535 13.01 11.14 3.68
N ILE A 536 12.84 10.79 2.40
CA ILE A 536 13.25 11.66 1.27
C ILE A 536 12.53 13.01 1.33
N GLN A 537 11.21 13.02 1.60
CA GLN A 537 10.43 14.26 1.76
C GLN A 537 10.99 15.14 2.87
N GLY A 538 11.24 14.55 4.04
CA GLY A 538 11.83 15.26 5.19
C GLY A 538 13.24 15.78 4.91
N LEU A 539 14.10 14.98 4.27
CA LEU A 539 15.47 15.38 3.91
C LEU A 539 15.48 16.55 2.91
N TYR A 540 14.61 16.55 1.90
CA TYR A 540 14.51 17.70 0.99
C TYR A 540 13.99 18.95 1.71
N ALA A 541 12.94 18.82 2.52
CA ALA A 541 12.40 19.93 3.30
C ALA A 541 13.42 20.54 4.28
N ALA A 542 14.30 19.70 4.85
CA ALA A 542 15.38 20.11 5.74
C ALA A 542 16.67 20.57 5.00
N GLY A 543 16.69 20.57 3.66
CA GLY A 543 17.83 21.03 2.87
C GLY A 543 18.98 20.01 2.70
N HIS A 544 18.76 18.74 3.02
CA HIS A 544 19.73 17.64 2.90
C HIS A 544 19.61 16.86 1.59
N ALA A 545 19.65 17.59 0.47
CA ALA A 545 19.40 17.06 -0.87
C ALA A 545 20.34 15.92 -1.28
N ASP A 546 21.62 15.95 -0.89
CA ASP A 546 22.59 14.89 -1.24
C ASP A 546 22.21 13.53 -0.62
N VAL A 547 21.78 13.54 0.65
CA VAL A 547 21.31 12.32 1.34
C VAL A 547 20.00 11.85 0.71
N ALA A 548 19.07 12.79 0.45
CA ALA A 548 17.80 12.48 -0.22
C ALA A 548 18.03 11.82 -1.60
N ALA A 549 18.91 12.40 -2.42
CA ALA A 549 19.27 11.90 -3.74
C ALA A 549 19.80 10.46 -3.71
N SER A 550 20.58 10.10 -2.68
CA SER A 550 21.08 8.73 -2.50
C SER A 550 19.95 7.71 -2.33
N TYR A 551 18.89 8.09 -1.62
CA TYR A 551 17.71 7.26 -1.42
C TYR A 551 16.79 7.24 -2.64
N VAL A 552 16.67 8.35 -3.37
CA VAL A 552 15.97 8.39 -4.66
C VAL A 552 16.58 7.38 -5.64
N ASP A 553 17.91 7.40 -5.79
CA ASP A 553 18.64 6.46 -6.64
C ASP A 553 18.45 5.00 -6.18
N GLY A 554 18.40 4.77 -4.87
CA GLY A 554 18.07 3.46 -4.29
C GLY A 554 16.68 2.96 -4.70
N LEU A 555 15.64 3.80 -4.57
CA LEU A 555 14.28 3.44 -4.97
C LEU A 555 14.14 3.22 -6.47
N VAL A 556 14.85 3.99 -7.30
CA VAL A 556 14.88 3.78 -8.77
C VAL A 556 15.51 2.43 -9.12
N ARG A 557 16.61 2.04 -8.46
CA ARG A 557 17.21 0.70 -8.63
C ARG A 557 16.25 -0.41 -8.20
N ALA A 558 15.59 -0.24 -7.05
CA ALA A 558 14.62 -1.21 -6.55
C ALA A 558 13.43 -1.34 -7.50
N ALA A 559 12.91 -0.22 -8.02
CA ALA A 559 11.80 -0.22 -8.97
C ALA A 559 12.16 -1.04 -10.22
N GLU A 560 13.33 -0.83 -10.81
CA GLU A 560 13.80 -1.61 -11.96
C GLU A 560 13.88 -3.12 -11.66
N ALA A 561 14.36 -3.51 -10.47
CA ALA A 561 14.45 -4.91 -10.07
C ALA A 561 13.08 -5.60 -9.84
N PHE A 562 12.03 -4.82 -9.59
CA PHE A 562 10.66 -5.29 -9.40
C PHE A 562 9.74 -4.91 -10.56
N ASP A 563 10.25 -4.86 -11.79
CA ASP A 563 9.48 -4.52 -12.99
C ASP A 563 8.62 -3.24 -12.83
N TYR A 564 9.16 -2.25 -12.12
CA TYR A 564 8.55 -0.96 -11.79
C TYR A 564 7.31 -1.00 -10.89
N ARG A 565 6.93 -2.19 -10.40
CA ARG A 565 5.90 -2.39 -9.38
C ARG A 565 6.57 -2.71 -8.04
N LEU A 566 6.93 -1.67 -7.31
CA LEU A 566 7.53 -1.80 -5.98
C LEU A 566 6.57 -2.57 -5.05
N PRO A 567 7.07 -3.59 -4.32
CA PRO A 567 6.27 -4.33 -3.36
C PRO A 567 6.12 -3.53 -2.06
N GLU A 568 5.25 -3.98 -1.16
CA GLU A 568 5.09 -3.46 0.20
C GLU A 568 6.44 -3.30 0.93
N LEU A 569 7.29 -4.32 0.87
CA LEU A 569 8.65 -4.30 1.39
C LEU A 569 9.58 -5.27 0.65
N TYR A 570 10.88 -5.05 0.76
CA TYR A 570 11.92 -5.94 0.27
C TYR A 570 13.16 -5.87 1.17
N GLY A 571 14.08 -6.79 1.01
CA GLY A 571 15.26 -6.89 1.87
C GLY A 571 16.55 -7.11 1.11
N GLY A 572 17.48 -7.79 1.77
CA GLY A 572 18.79 -8.14 1.22
C GLY A 572 19.94 -7.47 1.95
N ARG A 573 21.16 -7.86 1.58
CA ARG A 573 22.41 -7.40 2.22
C ARG A 573 22.93 -6.06 1.65
N GLY A 574 22.22 -5.50 0.68
CA GLY A 574 22.51 -4.20 0.09
C GLY A 574 23.46 -4.27 -1.09
N THR A 575 23.67 -3.14 -1.75
CA THR A 575 24.39 -3.03 -3.04
C THR A 575 25.87 -3.42 -2.98
N ALA A 576 26.46 -3.47 -1.78
CA ALA A 576 27.82 -3.95 -1.58
C ALA A 576 27.96 -5.48 -1.76
N GLU A 577 26.87 -6.23 -1.62
CA GLU A 577 26.86 -7.70 -1.65
C GLU A 577 25.91 -8.30 -2.70
N GLU A 578 24.85 -7.57 -3.08
CA GLU A 578 23.81 -8.03 -3.99
C GLU A 578 23.60 -7.04 -5.13
N SER A 579 23.35 -7.55 -6.34
CA SER A 579 23.07 -6.72 -7.53
C SER A 579 21.62 -6.25 -7.60
N THR A 580 20.71 -6.93 -6.90
CA THR A 580 19.27 -6.65 -6.85
C THR A 580 18.77 -6.87 -5.43
N PRO A 581 17.74 -6.13 -4.97
CA PRO A 581 17.14 -6.39 -3.66
C PRO A 581 16.58 -7.81 -3.57
N THR A 582 16.57 -8.38 -2.37
CA THR A 582 15.98 -9.70 -2.11
C THR A 582 14.47 -9.55 -1.88
N PRO A 583 13.60 -10.24 -2.65
CA PRO A 583 12.15 -10.16 -2.46
C PRO A 583 11.71 -10.67 -1.08
N TYR A 584 10.76 -9.98 -0.44
CA TYR A 584 10.15 -10.46 0.80
C TYR A 584 8.99 -11.44 0.49
N PRO A 585 9.00 -12.68 1.01
CA PRO A 585 8.12 -13.74 0.50
C PRO A 585 6.61 -13.48 0.54
N LEU A 586 6.13 -12.76 1.56
CA LEU A 586 4.70 -12.52 1.80
C LEU A 586 4.25 -11.09 1.44
N SER A 587 5.12 -10.30 0.82
CA SER A 587 4.88 -8.89 0.55
C SER A 587 3.76 -8.70 -0.46
N CYS A 588 2.82 -7.79 -0.17
CA CYS A 588 1.83 -7.38 -1.16
C CYS A 588 2.51 -6.70 -2.35
N ARG A 589 1.99 -6.95 -3.56
CA ARG A 589 2.48 -6.36 -4.81
C ARG A 589 1.33 -6.29 -5.83
N PRO A 590 0.76 -5.11 -6.11
CA PRO A 590 1.16 -3.78 -5.61
C PRO A 590 0.78 -3.53 -4.14
N GLN A 591 1.24 -2.41 -3.59
CA GLN A 591 0.82 -1.86 -2.29
C GLN A 591 0.67 -0.34 -2.43
N ALA A 592 -0.42 0.23 -1.89
CA ALA A 592 -0.85 1.61 -2.11
C ALA A 592 0.22 2.64 -1.75
N TRP A 593 0.80 2.56 -0.54
CA TRP A 593 1.83 3.52 -0.11
C TRP A 593 3.15 3.35 -0.87
N ALA A 594 3.41 2.18 -1.44
CA ALA A 594 4.60 1.91 -2.22
C ALA A 594 4.45 2.48 -3.63
N ALA A 595 3.26 2.33 -4.22
CA ALA A 595 2.93 2.98 -5.49
C ALA A 595 2.88 4.52 -5.34
N ALA A 596 2.26 5.04 -4.29
CA ALA A 596 2.18 6.48 -4.03
C ALA A 596 3.56 7.14 -3.81
N SER A 597 4.56 6.37 -3.36
CA SER A 597 5.93 6.84 -3.10
C SER A 597 6.59 7.49 -4.32
N ALA A 598 6.28 7.05 -5.55
CA ALA A 598 6.83 7.64 -6.77
C ALA A 598 6.44 9.12 -6.91
N VAL A 599 5.16 9.44 -6.66
CA VAL A 599 4.64 10.82 -6.72
C VAL A 599 5.26 11.66 -5.59
N ALA A 600 5.34 11.10 -4.38
CA ALA A 600 5.93 11.77 -3.22
C ALA A 600 7.38 12.18 -3.46
N VAL A 601 8.20 11.29 -4.01
CA VAL A 601 9.62 11.53 -4.31
C VAL A 601 9.80 12.60 -5.38
N LEU A 602 9.02 12.52 -6.45
CA LEU A 602 9.08 13.51 -7.54
C LEU A 602 8.69 14.91 -7.08
N VAL A 603 7.60 15.01 -6.32
CA VAL A 603 7.10 16.29 -5.80
C VAL A 603 8.06 16.90 -4.79
N ALA A 604 8.70 16.07 -3.96
CA ALA A 604 9.72 16.51 -3.01
C ALA A 604 10.98 17.04 -3.72
N ALA A 605 11.47 16.32 -4.74
CA ALA A 605 12.66 16.72 -5.48
C ALA A 605 12.43 18.00 -6.30
N LEU A 606 11.19 18.26 -6.74
CA LEU A 606 10.77 19.52 -7.37
C LEU A 606 10.60 20.68 -6.37
N GLY A 607 10.59 20.40 -5.07
CA GLY A 607 10.42 21.40 -4.00
C GLY A 607 9.09 22.15 -4.10
N LEU A 608 7.99 21.44 -4.38
CA LEU A 608 6.66 22.06 -4.55
C LEU A 608 5.95 22.24 -3.21
N GLU A 609 5.73 23.50 -2.82
CA GLU A 609 4.96 23.85 -1.62
C GLU A 609 3.84 24.84 -1.96
N PRO A 610 2.61 24.35 -2.24
CA PRO A 610 1.48 25.23 -2.47
C PRO A 610 0.90 25.79 -1.18
N ASP A 611 0.44 27.02 -1.29
CA ASP A 611 -0.43 27.73 -0.36
C ASP A 611 -1.61 28.30 -1.15
N VAL A 612 -2.53 27.45 -1.56
CA VAL A 612 -3.72 27.88 -2.32
C VAL A 612 -4.55 28.91 -1.54
N PRO A 613 -4.81 28.74 -0.22
CA PRO A 613 -5.51 29.76 0.57
C PRO A 613 -4.78 31.11 0.61
N GLY A 614 -3.45 31.10 0.68
CA GLY A 614 -2.59 32.30 0.65
C GLY A 614 -2.29 32.82 -0.76
N GLY A 615 -2.66 32.10 -1.80
CA GLY A 615 -2.43 32.47 -3.21
C GLY A 615 -0.97 32.32 -3.67
N ALA A 616 -0.20 31.40 -3.10
CA ALA A 616 1.21 31.19 -3.43
C ALA A 616 1.52 29.72 -3.81
N LEU A 617 2.58 29.54 -4.59
CA LEU A 617 3.21 28.26 -4.88
C LEU A 617 4.72 28.47 -4.88
N VAL A 618 5.41 27.83 -3.95
CA VAL A 618 6.87 27.80 -3.89
C VAL A 618 7.37 26.61 -4.70
N VAL A 619 8.47 26.84 -5.44
CA VAL A 619 9.14 25.83 -6.28
C VAL A 619 10.65 25.98 -6.10
N GLU A 620 11.24 25.08 -5.32
CA GLU A 620 12.68 25.08 -5.00
C GLU A 620 13.30 23.72 -5.35
N PRO A 621 13.63 23.47 -6.63
CA PRO A 621 14.05 22.15 -7.07
C PRO A 621 15.45 21.79 -6.53
N ALA A 622 15.58 20.56 -6.06
CA ALA A 622 16.83 19.95 -5.61
C ALA A 622 16.94 18.55 -6.24
N LEU A 623 17.09 18.51 -7.57
CA LEU A 623 16.92 17.27 -8.34
C LEU A 623 18.23 16.48 -8.45
N PRO A 624 18.17 15.13 -8.42
CA PRO A 624 19.28 14.27 -8.86
C PRO A 624 19.41 14.19 -10.39
N TRP A 625 18.49 14.81 -11.13
CA TRP A 625 18.39 14.79 -12.60
C TRP A 625 18.74 16.16 -13.20
N GLN A 626 19.26 16.18 -14.43
CA GLN A 626 19.52 17.43 -15.15
C GLN A 626 18.26 18.01 -15.78
N ARG A 627 17.36 17.13 -16.24
CA ARG A 627 16.10 17.53 -16.85
C ARG A 627 14.92 16.69 -16.38
N ILE A 628 13.87 17.38 -15.93
CA ILE A 628 12.57 16.78 -15.62
C ILE A 628 11.43 17.71 -16.06
N GLU A 629 10.32 17.12 -16.50
CA GLU A 629 9.09 17.82 -16.84
C GLU A 629 7.92 16.95 -16.38
N LEU A 630 7.20 17.43 -15.36
CA LEU A 630 6.04 16.76 -14.77
C LEU A 630 4.82 17.62 -15.06
N GLU A 631 3.87 17.08 -15.83
CA GLU A 631 2.72 17.84 -16.30
C GLU A 631 1.43 17.45 -15.56
N ARG A 632 0.48 18.39 -15.54
CA ARG A 632 -0.90 18.18 -15.06
C ARG A 632 -1.03 17.85 -13.56
N LEU A 633 -0.14 18.41 -12.74
CA LEU A 633 -0.34 18.45 -11.29
C LEU A 633 -1.54 19.32 -10.94
N ARG A 634 -2.31 18.95 -9.92
CA ARG A 634 -3.46 19.70 -9.45
C ARG A 634 -3.05 20.61 -8.30
N VAL A 635 -3.30 21.91 -8.45
CA VAL A 635 -3.11 22.91 -7.39
C VAL A 635 -4.38 23.75 -7.32
N GLY A 636 -5.21 23.49 -6.32
CA GLY A 636 -6.58 24.00 -6.27
C GLY A 636 -7.36 23.60 -7.53
N PRO A 637 -8.05 24.55 -8.20
CA PRO A 637 -8.80 24.24 -9.43
C PRO A 637 -7.91 24.11 -10.67
N ASP A 638 -6.62 24.43 -10.58
CA ASP A 638 -5.74 24.56 -11.73
C ASP A 638 -4.91 23.31 -12.02
N LEU A 639 -4.51 23.16 -13.28
CA LEU A 639 -3.49 22.22 -13.71
C LEU A 639 -2.16 22.95 -13.90
N VAL A 640 -1.11 22.44 -13.26
CA VAL A 640 0.23 23.01 -13.27
C VAL A 640 1.20 21.99 -13.84
N SER A 641 2.04 22.44 -14.77
CA SER A 641 3.19 21.69 -15.27
C SER A 641 4.47 22.35 -14.78
N VAL A 642 5.40 21.56 -14.27
CA VAL A 642 6.70 22.03 -13.77
C VAL A 642 7.79 21.39 -14.60
N ARG A 643 8.63 22.24 -15.18
CA ARG A 643 9.80 21.83 -15.96
C ARG A 643 11.05 22.38 -15.31
N VAL A 644 12.04 21.53 -15.09
CA VAL A 644 13.36 21.94 -14.61
C VAL A 644 14.43 21.48 -15.59
N VAL A 645 15.32 22.39 -15.98
CA VAL A 645 16.47 22.11 -16.86
C VAL A 645 17.69 22.81 -16.24
N ASP A 646 18.74 22.06 -15.96
CA ASP A 646 20.00 22.58 -15.40
C ASP A 646 19.77 23.42 -14.11
N GLY A 647 18.80 23.00 -13.29
CA GLY A 647 18.40 23.67 -12.04
C GLY A 647 17.43 24.85 -12.21
N GLU A 648 17.14 25.29 -13.42
CA GLU A 648 16.18 26.37 -13.68
C GLU A 648 14.76 25.83 -13.82
N ALA A 649 13.86 26.24 -12.91
CA ALA A 649 12.45 25.86 -12.94
C ALA A 649 11.59 26.81 -13.79
N THR A 650 10.70 26.25 -14.60
CA THR A 650 9.63 26.94 -15.32
C THR A 650 8.30 26.29 -14.92
N VAL A 651 7.35 27.13 -14.50
CA VAL A 651 6.00 26.71 -14.12
C VAL A 651 5.01 27.19 -15.17
N VAL A 652 4.24 26.28 -15.74
CA VAL A 652 3.19 26.59 -16.72
C VAL A 652 1.84 26.22 -16.12
N ARG A 653 0.95 27.20 -16.00
CA ARG A 653 -0.44 26.99 -15.58
C ARG A 653 -1.30 26.77 -16.82
N ALA A 654 -1.95 25.62 -16.90
CA ALA A 654 -3.03 25.39 -17.85
C ALA A 654 -4.35 25.86 -17.20
N HIS A 655 -5.12 26.65 -17.94
CA HIS A 655 -6.46 27.12 -17.56
C HIS A 655 -7.53 26.06 -17.82
#